data_AF-A0A9E2ELQ3-F1
#
_entry.id   AF-A0A9E2ELQ3-F1
#
_cell.length_a   1.000
_cell.length_b   1.000
_cell.length_c   1.000
_cell.angle_alpha   90.00
_cell.angle_beta   90.00
_cell.angle_gamma   90.00
#
_symmetry.space_group_name_H-M   'P 1'
#
loop_
_entity.id
_entity.type
_entity.pdbx_description
1 polymer ?
#
loop_
_entity_poly.entity_id
_entity_poly.type
_entity_poly.pdbx_seq_one_letter_code
_entity_poly.pdbx_strand_id
1 'polypeptide(L)'
;MNANDNSLFRLICAAFVSSILLAQASVALAQAPIIQPGAPGEPVRELSADDAIKIADTSYSPADARFMSDMIPHHHQALQMAELVAERTNNQELIDAAGRINASQGDEIEFMQNWLRDRGEPVPDPTAHDAMHTHHSMAGMATPAQMAELAASEGIAFDRLFLTLMIRHHDGAVKMVEELLEQPGSAYDPILFEFTNDVTNDQTAEIERMNAMLVGLSDDPRAGLKAGLYDAGESISNLELIASLPKPAGFVDPKNPAELPPSRLKQEEDEAAEDAADDAEKKGAEEDERAPLLSFSNTDMAFAGDVLVAGSYHGFNVYRLGERGLPKLLSSIVCPGGQGDVSIVGDLLIMSVEQTRGRLDCGLEGISEDVSADRFRGLRIFDISDLTRPVQVGAVQTCRGSHTHSVVSGPGKDGKIIVYNSGTSSVREEDELAGCIDESPGDDRTALFRIDVIEIPVDDPSKSRIVDSPAVFADPETGVLAGLWRGGDHGDETQDTSQTDQCHDITVFPSAKIAGGACSGNGILFDISNPLKPQRMDEVVDTGFAYWHSATFNNDGTKVIFTDEWGGGGRARCRAFDPLTWGADAIYDIVDGQLEFRGYFKLPAPQVEQENCVAHNGSIVPVPGRDIFVQAWYQGGISIVDFTDSANPVEIAYFDRGPIDGEDMVVGGFWSVYWYNGTIYGTEIVRGLDVFKMLPSEHLTENEVAAALLADQGDVFNPQQQFPVRWPAEPVVARAYLDQLERSESVSDDLRADLVTALDDSAAKLEDGARDKKLSAKLKSLAKSVQKGGGDAVTEKRRAALAETLGGIAARLR
;
A
#
# COMPACT_ATOMS: atom_id res chain seq x y z
N MET A 1 -62.74 50.71 -21.17
CA MET A 1 -63.47 49.43 -21.22
C MET A 1 -63.16 48.80 -22.57
N ASN A 2 -62.78 47.53 -22.68
CA ASN A 2 -62.81 46.46 -21.66
C ASN A 2 -61.43 46.19 -21.05
N ALA A 3 -61.41 45.61 -19.85
CA ALA A 3 -60.18 45.39 -19.05
C ALA A 3 -59.89 43.89 -18.84
N ASN A 4 -60.26 43.04 -19.79
CA ASN A 4 -60.30 41.58 -19.60
C ASN A 4 -59.04 40.84 -20.08
N ASP A 5 -58.35 41.28 -21.14
CA ASP A 5 -57.24 40.52 -21.73
C ASP A 5 -56.00 40.44 -20.82
N ASN A 6 -55.70 41.50 -20.06
CA ASN A 6 -54.57 41.53 -19.12
C ASN A 6 -54.75 40.61 -17.89
N SER A 7 -55.93 40.04 -17.67
CA SER A 7 -56.14 39.03 -16.62
C SER A 7 -55.65 37.65 -17.07
N LEU A 8 -56.11 37.19 -18.24
CA LEU A 8 -55.85 35.84 -18.72
C LEU A 8 -54.35 35.62 -19.02
N PHE A 9 -53.69 36.60 -19.64
CA PHE A 9 -52.25 36.52 -19.92
C PHE A 9 -51.40 36.48 -18.65
N ARG A 10 -51.81 37.19 -17.58
CA ARG A 10 -51.13 37.16 -16.29
C ARG A 10 -51.34 35.83 -15.55
N LEU A 11 -52.54 35.24 -15.58
CA LEU A 11 -52.75 33.90 -14.99
C LEU A 11 -51.96 32.82 -15.74
N ILE A 12 -51.88 32.87 -17.07
CA ILE A 12 -51.11 31.88 -17.86
C ILE A 12 -49.61 32.00 -17.55
N CYS A 13 -49.05 33.21 -17.54
CA CYS A 13 -47.64 33.39 -17.16
C CYS A 13 -47.37 33.00 -15.70
N ALA A 14 -48.25 33.35 -14.75
CA ALA A 14 -48.09 32.96 -13.35
C ALA A 14 -48.14 31.43 -13.16
N ALA A 15 -49.03 30.73 -13.87
CA ALA A 15 -49.10 29.27 -13.86
C ALA A 15 -47.83 28.62 -14.45
N PHE A 16 -47.33 29.13 -15.59
CA PHE A 16 -46.12 28.59 -16.22
C PHE A 16 -44.86 28.83 -15.37
N VAL A 17 -44.69 30.03 -14.80
CA VAL A 17 -43.57 30.35 -13.91
C VAL A 17 -43.64 29.55 -12.60
N SER A 18 -44.83 29.37 -12.01
CA SER A 18 -45.00 28.51 -10.84
C SER A 18 -44.68 27.04 -11.14
N SER A 19 -45.05 26.55 -12.33
CA SER A 19 -44.77 25.16 -12.74
C SER A 19 -43.28 24.92 -12.99
N ILE A 20 -42.53 25.92 -13.46
CA ILE A 20 -41.08 25.83 -13.64
C ILE A 20 -40.36 25.92 -12.27
N LEU A 21 -40.77 26.83 -11.38
CA LEU A 21 -40.18 26.95 -10.04
C LEU A 21 -40.46 25.71 -9.16
N LEU A 22 -41.64 25.09 -9.28
CA LEU A 22 -41.94 23.81 -8.61
C LEU A 22 -41.26 22.60 -9.27
N ALA A 23 -40.75 22.72 -10.50
CA ALA A 23 -39.94 21.69 -11.15
C ALA A 23 -38.43 21.82 -10.88
N GLN A 24 -37.96 22.98 -10.38
CA GLN A 24 -36.56 23.21 -10.01
C GLN A 24 -36.26 22.95 -8.53
N ALA A 25 -37.27 22.66 -7.71
CA ALA A 25 -37.14 22.40 -6.27
C ALA A 25 -37.16 20.90 -5.89
N SER A 26 -36.63 20.02 -6.75
CA SER A 26 -36.54 18.56 -6.48
C SER A 26 -35.38 17.86 -7.21
N VAL A 27 -34.24 18.56 -7.40
CA VAL A 27 -32.95 17.92 -7.71
C VAL A 27 -31.86 18.51 -6.82
N ALA A 28 -32.06 18.40 -5.50
CA ALA A 28 -30.90 18.09 -4.68
C ALA A 28 -30.42 16.70 -5.13
N LEU A 29 -29.14 16.53 -5.44
CA LEU A 29 -28.57 15.19 -5.43
C LEU A 29 -28.71 14.71 -3.98
N ALA A 30 -29.40 13.59 -3.78
CA ALA A 30 -29.35 12.92 -2.49
C ALA A 30 -27.91 12.46 -2.29
N GLN A 31 -27.18 13.15 -1.41
CA GLN A 31 -25.88 12.73 -0.92
C GLN A 31 -26.02 11.33 -0.34
N ALA A 32 -25.03 10.47 -0.58
CA ALA A 32 -25.06 9.12 -0.05
C ALA A 32 -25.18 9.17 1.48
N PRO A 33 -26.03 8.32 2.10
CA PRO A 33 -26.18 8.33 3.56
C PRO A 33 -24.86 7.97 4.24
N ILE A 34 -24.50 8.77 5.23
CA ILE A 34 -23.43 8.46 6.18
C ILE A 34 -24.10 7.69 7.32
N ILE A 35 -23.70 6.44 7.50
CA ILE A 35 -24.29 5.47 8.44
C ILE A 35 -23.24 5.11 9.49
N GLN A 36 -23.66 5.04 10.75
CA GLN A 36 -22.86 4.44 11.82
C GLN A 36 -23.63 3.23 12.39
N PRO A 37 -23.11 2.01 12.22
CA PRO A 37 -23.60 0.81 12.88
C PRO A 37 -23.51 0.91 14.41
N GLY A 38 -24.27 0.06 15.11
CA GLY A 38 -24.09 -0.19 16.53
C GLY A 38 -23.32 -1.49 16.79
N ALA A 39 -23.35 -1.95 18.04
CA ALA A 39 -22.86 -3.27 18.43
C ALA A 39 -23.60 -4.41 17.67
N PRO A 40 -23.08 -5.65 17.62
CA PRO A 40 -23.65 -6.72 16.80
C PRO A 40 -25.16 -6.98 17.06
N GLY A 41 -25.99 -6.69 16.05
CA GLY A 41 -27.45 -6.82 16.08
C GLY A 41 -28.24 -5.55 16.47
N GLU A 42 -27.57 -4.46 16.85
CA GLU A 42 -28.20 -3.18 17.21
C GLU A 42 -28.49 -2.29 15.98
N PRO A 43 -29.47 -1.36 16.06
CA PRO A 43 -29.91 -0.57 14.92
C PRO A 43 -28.91 0.52 14.51
N VAL A 44 -28.70 0.68 13.20
CA VAL A 44 -27.82 1.70 12.61
C VAL A 44 -28.39 3.11 12.76
N ARG A 45 -27.51 4.10 13.00
CA ARG A 45 -27.86 5.55 13.00
C ARG A 45 -27.35 6.25 11.74
N GLU A 46 -28.04 7.30 11.32
CA GLU A 46 -27.53 8.25 10.31
C GLU A 46 -26.74 9.36 11.01
N LEU A 47 -25.65 9.79 10.38
CA LEU A 47 -24.81 10.91 10.82
C LEU A 47 -24.92 12.10 9.87
N SER A 48 -24.64 13.31 10.37
CA SER A 48 -24.17 14.39 9.50
C SER A 48 -22.66 14.26 9.27
N ALA A 49 -22.12 14.91 8.22
CA ALA A 49 -20.67 14.90 8.00
C ALA A 49 -19.91 15.54 9.18
N ASP A 50 -20.45 16.62 9.74
CA ASP A 50 -19.87 17.39 10.84
C ASP A 50 -19.82 16.61 12.18
N ASP A 51 -20.62 15.54 12.32
CA ASP A 51 -20.64 14.68 13.51
C ASP A 51 -19.51 13.62 13.49
N ALA A 52 -18.90 13.33 12.33
CA ALA A 52 -17.93 12.24 12.17
C ALA A 52 -16.47 12.59 12.56
N ILE A 53 -16.12 13.88 12.64
CA ILE A 53 -14.73 14.36 12.54
C ILE A 53 -14.28 15.02 13.86
N LYS A 54 -14.02 14.24 14.93
CA LYS A 54 -13.64 14.78 16.26
C LYS A 54 -12.65 13.92 17.08
N ILE A 55 -11.59 14.58 17.61
CA ILE A 55 -10.96 14.40 18.96
C ILE A 55 -9.83 13.34 19.17
N ALA A 56 -8.57 13.81 19.30
CA ALA A 56 -7.63 13.76 20.47
C ALA A 56 -6.46 12.73 20.81
N ASP A 57 -5.19 13.18 20.69
CA ASP A 57 -3.80 12.99 21.32
C ASP A 57 -3.57 12.53 22.80
N THR A 58 -2.34 12.40 23.41
CA THR A 58 -1.22 13.39 23.68
C THR A 58 0.17 12.76 24.09
N SER A 59 1.18 13.59 24.47
CA SER A 59 2.65 13.30 24.57
C SER A 59 3.30 12.93 25.95
N TYR A 60 4.57 13.31 26.22
CA TYR A 60 5.68 12.42 26.71
C TYR A 60 6.22 12.60 28.19
N SER A 61 7.43 12.10 28.58
CA SER A 61 7.95 12.05 30.01
C SER A 61 9.44 12.50 30.38
N PRO A 62 10.55 11.69 30.48
CA PRO A 62 11.96 12.19 30.39
C PRO A 62 13.03 11.32 29.62
N ALA A 63 13.82 11.86 28.65
CA ALA A 63 14.97 11.18 27.97
C ALA A 63 16.15 12.05 27.42
N ASP A 64 16.04 13.38 27.46
CA ASP A 64 16.91 14.40 26.82
C ASP A 64 18.45 14.20 26.79
N ALA A 65 19.07 13.88 27.92
CA ALA A 65 20.49 14.16 28.14
C ALA A 65 21.46 13.34 27.28
N ARG A 66 21.02 12.20 26.72
CA ARG A 66 21.88 11.32 25.93
C ARG A 66 22.16 11.87 24.52
N PHE A 67 21.12 12.30 23.82
CA PHE A 67 21.19 12.80 22.44
C PHE A 67 22.25 13.90 22.26
N MET A 68 22.28 14.86 23.19
CA MET A 68 23.21 16.00 23.15
C MET A 68 24.69 15.60 23.29
N SER A 69 24.98 14.42 23.84
CA SER A 69 26.34 13.87 23.86
C SER A 69 26.67 13.16 22.55
N ASP A 70 25.74 12.35 22.06
CA ASP A 70 25.95 11.46 20.91
C ASP A 70 26.00 12.24 19.58
N MET A 71 25.35 13.41 19.48
CA MET A 71 25.26 14.22 18.26
C MET A 71 26.51 15.07 17.93
N ILE A 72 27.35 15.42 18.91
CA ILE A 72 28.58 16.22 18.73
C ILE A 72 29.60 15.58 17.76
N PRO A 73 30.02 14.30 17.93
CA PRO A 73 30.96 13.66 17.01
C PRO A 73 30.37 13.36 15.63
N HIS A 74 29.02 13.32 15.51
CA HIS A 74 28.33 13.17 14.24
C HIS A 74 28.51 14.43 13.37
N HIS A 75 28.09 15.60 13.87
CA HIS A 75 28.19 16.88 13.14
C HIS A 75 29.63 17.19 12.68
N HIS A 76 30.66 16.77 13.42
CA HIS A 76 32.05 16.97 13.03
C HIS A 76 32.42 16.29 11.70
N GLN A 77 31.78 15.17 11.31
CA GLN A 77 32.12 14.47 10.07
C GLN A 77 31.55 15.17 8.82
N ALA A 78 30.39 15.82 8.91
CA ALA A 78 29.86 16.65 7.81
C ALA A 78 30.88 17.70 7.34
N LEU A 79 31.53 18.38 8.29
CA LEU A 79 32.57 19.38 8.01
C LEU A 79 33.72 18.75 7.19
N GLN A 80 34.17 17.55 7.55
CA GLN A 80 35.26 16.84 6.86
C GLN A 80 34.91 16.43 5.42
N MET A 81 33.63 16.18 5.13
CA MET A 81 33.16 15.94 3.76
C MET A 81 33.02 17.25 2.99
N ALA A 82 32.45 18.28 3.61
CA ALA A 82 32.18 19.57 2.99
C ALA A 82 33.45 20.35 2.61
N GLU A 83 34.57 20.17 3.35
CA GLU A 83 35.88 20.72 2.97
C GLU A 83 36.38 20.28 1.57
N LEU A 84 35.96 19.11 1.07
CA LEU A 84 36.45 18.56 -0.20
C LEU A 84 35.85 19.22 -1.45
N VAL A 85 34.65 19.80 -1.34
CA VAL A 85 33.81 20.17 -2.49
C VAL A 85 34.45 21.23 -3.38
N ALA A 86 35.05 22.26 -2.77
CA ALA A 86 35.63 23.41 -3.47
C ALA A 86 36.84 23.07 -4.37
N GLU A 87 37.43 21.87 -4.24
CA GLU A 87 38.52 21.40 -5.09
C GLU A 87 38.13 20.26 -6.06
N ARG A 88 36.87 19.78 -6.06
CA ARG A 88 36.47 18.55 -6.78
C ARG A 88 35.28 18.71 -7.74
N THR A 89 34.48 19.76 -7.59
CA THR A 89 33.38 20.07 -8.51
C THR A 89 33.40 21.53 -9.00
N ASN A 90 32.65 21.78 -10.07
CA ASN A 90 32.29 23.11 -10.56
C ASN A 90 30.77 23.36 -10.55
N ASN A 91 30.01 22.48 -9.89
CA ASN A 91 28.57 22.62 -9.65
C ASN A 91 28.32 23.68 -8.57
N GLN A 92 27.78 24.83 -8.97
CA GLN A 92 27.61 25.97 -8.05
C GLN A 92 26.60 25.69 -6.94
N GLU A 93 25.53 24.96 -7.22
CA GLU A 93 24.50 24.65 -6.23
C GLU A 93 25.05 23.74 -5.13
N LEU A 94 25.95 22.82 -5.49
CA LEU A 94 26.64 21.94 -4.54
C LEU A 94 27.72 22.68 -3.72
N ILE A 95 28.44 23.61 -4.34
CA ILE A 95 29.38 24.51 -3.64
C ILE A 95 28.63 25.39 -2.63
N ASP A 96 27.47 25.92 -3.01
CA ASP A 96 26.63 26.77 -2.16
C ASP A 96 25.88 25.97 -1.07
N ALA A 97 25.69 24.66 -1.26
CA ALA A 97 25.22 23.73 -0.21
C ALA A 97 26.33 23.41 0.80
N ALA A 98 27.51 22.99 0.34
CA ALA A 98 28.67 22.71 1.19
C ALA A 98 29.16 23.94 1.99
N GLY A 99 28.94 25.14 1.47
CA GLY A 99 29.17 26.39 2.20
C GLY A 99 28.17 26.69 3.33
N ARG A 100 26.98 26.07 3.32
CA ARG A 100 25.97 26.17 4.39
C ARG A 100 26.18 25.11 5.47
N ILE A 101 26.36 23.85 5.09
CA ILE A 101 26.72 22.73 5.97
C ILE A 101 27.91 23.07 6.88
N ASN A 102 28.94 23.72 6.32
CA ASN A 102 30.13 24.15 7.08
C ASN A 102 29.88 25.27 8.11
N ALA A 103 28.75 25.98 8.02
CA ALA A 103 28.39 27.07 8.92
C ALA A 103 27.41 26.59 10.00
N SER A 104 26.30 25.95 9.62
CA SER A 104 25.31 25.39 10.55
C SER A 104 25.97 24.42 11.53
N GLN A 105 26.59 23.36 11.01
CA GLN A 105 27.14 22.28 11.85
C GLN A 105 28.37 22.72 12.66
N GLY A 106 28.99 23.85 12.32
CA GLY A 106 30.00 24.50 13.16
C GLY A 106 29.42 25.14 14.42
N ASP A 107 28.33 25.91 14.25
CA ASP A 107 27.65 26.62 15.33
C ASP A 107 26.84 25.65 16.23
N GLU A 108 26.20 24.62 15.65
CA GLU A 108 25.49 23.56 16.38
C GLU A 108 26.41 22.76 17.32
N ILE A 109 27.66 22.49 16.91
CA ILE A 109 28.67 21.85 17.79
C ILE A 109 29.01 22.74 18.99
N GLU A 110 29.15 24.06 18.81
CA GLU A 110 29.38 24.96 19.95
C GLU A 110 28.16 24.99 20.88
N PHE A 111 26.94 25.03 20.33
CA PHE A 111 25.70 24.96 21.10
C PHE A 111 25.61 23.70 21.98
N MET A 112 25.75 22.50 21.40
CA MET A 112 25.64 21.23 22.13
C MET A 112 26.66 21.14 23.26
N GLN A 113 27.91 21.52 23.00
CA GLN A 113 28.94 21.53 24.03
C GLN A 113 28.66 22.55 25.14
N ASN A 114 28.02 23.69 24.85
CA ASN A 114 27.61 24.65 25.89
C ASN A 114 26.44 24.06 26.73
N TRP A 115 25.44 23.49 26.08
CA TRP A 115 24.24 22.92 26.72
C TRP A 115 24.58 21.86 27.79
N LEU A 116 25.52 20.95 27.47
CA LEU A 116 26.01 19.92 28.38
C LEU A 116 26.77 20.50 29.59
N ARG A 117 27.67 21.47 29.37
CA ARG A 117 28.46 22.11 30.45
C ARG A 117 27.56 22.79 31.48
N ASP A 118 26.52 23.49 31.03
CA ASP A 118 25.61 24.23 31.90
C ASP A 118 24.70 23.31 32.75
N ARG A 119 24.46 22.07 32.29
CA ARG A 119 23.72 21.04 33.03
C ARG A 119 24.63 20.13 33.87
N GLY A 120 25.95 20.24 33.70
CA GLY A 120 26.97 19.51 34.46
C GLY A 120 27.31 18.13 33.90
N GLU A 121 26.87 17.82 32.68
CA GLU A 121 27.12 16.55 32.00
C GLU A 121 28.52 16.51 31.35
N PRO A 122 29.07 15.30 31.08
CA PRO A 122 30.33 15.15 30.35
C PRO A 122 30.22 15.70 28.93
N VAL A 123 31.23 16.46 28.48
CA VAL A 123 31.33 16.90 27.08
C VAL A 123 32.33 16.03 26.33
N PRO A 124 31.95 15.39 25.21
CA PRO A 124 32.88 14.66 24.36
C PRO A 124 33.82 15.60 23.59
N ASP A 125 35.03 15.12 23.31
CA ASP A 125 35.98 15.78 22.41
C ASP A 125 35.68 15.34 20.96
N PRO A 126 35.29 16.25 20.05
CA PRO A 126 34.90 15.89 18.67
C PRO A 126 36.07 15.32 17.84
N THR A 127 37.31 15.42 18.33
CA THR A 127 38.51 14.88 17.66
C THR A 127 39.04 13.58 18.26
N ALA A 128 38.45 13.09 19.36
CA ALA A 128 38.96 11.94 20.09
C ALA A 128 38.51 10.60 19.49
N HIS A 129 39.35 10.00 18.63
CA HIS A 129 39.11 8.68 18.04
C HIS A 129 38.77 7.56 19.04
N ASP A 130 39.22 7.64 20.30
CA ASP A 130 38.88 6.66 21.35
C ASP A 130 37.38 6.62 21.68
N ALA A 131 36.60 7.67 21.38
CA ALA A 131 35.15 7.68 21.54
C ALA A 131 34.44 6.76 20.52
N MET A 132 35.06 6.50 19.36
CA MET A 132 34.47 5.73 18.24
C MET A 132 34.51 4.21 18.45
N HIS A 133 34.81 3.73 19.67
CA HIS A 133 35.21 2.33 19.91
C HIS A 133 34.51 1.62 21.08
N THR A 134 33.56 2.25 21.78
CA THR A 134 32.94 1.64 22.98
C THR A 134 31.45 1.32 22.90
N HIS A 135 30.63 2.01 22.11
CA HIS A 135 29.20 1.68 21.97
C HIS A 135 28.65 2.03 20.57
N HIS A 136 28.43 0.99 19.75
CA HIS A 136 27.73 1.01 18.45
C HIS A 136 28.31 1.94 17.36
N SER A 137 27.93 1.67 16.11
CA SER A 137 28.14 2.58 14.98
C SER A 137 27.07 3.67 15.01
N MET A 138 27.49 4.91 15.13
CA MET A 138 26.62 6.09 14.96
C MET A 138 25.92 6.04 13.59
N ALA A 139 24.64 6.39 13.54
CA ALA A 139 23.84 6.37 12.32
C ALA A 139 24.43 7.28 11.23
N GLY A 140 24.15 6.98 9.96
CA GLY A 140 24.51 7.80 8.79
C GLY A 140 25.98 7.84 8.36
N MET A 141 26.90 7.90 9.33
CA MET A 141 28.34 8.19 9.19
C MET A 141 29.02 7.51 7.98
N ALA A 142 29.89 8.25 7.31
CA ALA A 142 30.80 7.77 6.27
C ALA A 142 31.94 6.94 6.85
N THR A 143 32.20 5.77 6.26
CA THR A 143 33.33 4.91 6.64
C THR A 143 34.67 5.53 6.18
N PRO A 144 35.81 5.15 6.80
CA PRO A 144 37.13 5.59 6.35
C PRO A 144 37.46 5.19 4.88
N ALA A 145 36.80 4.16 4.36
CA ALA A 145 36.92 3.77 2.95
C ALA A 145 36.15 4.75 2.04
N GLN A 146 34.88 5.03 2.36
CA GLN A 146 34.05 6.00 1.63
C GLN A 146 34.65 7.42 1.64
N MET A 147 35.22 7.86 2.78
CA MET A 147 35.94 9.14 2.85
C MET A 147 37.19 9.18 1.94
N ALA A 148 37.91 8.06 1.80
CA ALA A 148 39.07 7.97 0.91
C ALA A 148 38.68 7.90 -0.57
N GLU A 149 37.52 7.30 -0.90
CA GLU A 149 36.95 7.27 -2.24
C GLU A 149 36.42 8.65 -2.66
N LEU A 150 35.66 9.31 -1.78
CA LEU A 150 35.16 10.68 -1.97
C LEU A 150 36.29 11.65 -2.31
N ALA A 151 37.36 11.66 -1.51
CA ALA A 151 38.53 12.52 -1.71
C ALA A 151 39.29 12.27 -3.04
N ALA A 152 39.10 11.10 -3.67
CA ALA A 152 39.73 10.68 -4.92
C ALA A 152 38.81 10.79 -6.15
N SER A 153 37.55 11.18 -5.99
CA SER A 153 36.56 11.38 -7.07
C SER A 153 36.53 12.83 -7.57
N GLU A 154 36.10 13.05 -8.83
CA GLU A 154 35.99 14.39 -9.45
C GLU A 154 34.72 14.51 -10.31
N GLY A 155 34.19 15.73 -10.47
CA GLY A 155 33.07 16.04 -11.37
C GLY A 155 31.76 15.34 -10.99
N ILE A 156 30.94 14.93 -11.97
CA ILE A 156 29.62 14.29 -11.71
C ILE A 156 29.73 13.03 -10.83
N ALA A 157 30.87 12.32 -10.86
CA ALA A 157 31.12 11.19 -9.96
C ALA A 157 31.36 11.65 -8.51
N PHE A 158 32.06 12.77 -8.31
CA PHE A 158 32.16 13.43 -7.00
C PHE A 158 30.80 13.96 -6.55
N ASP A 159 30.06 14.66 -7.41
CA ASP A 159 28.73 15.21 -7.08
C ASP A 159 27.81 14.10 -6.56
N ARG A 160 27.67 12.99 -7.31
CA ARG A 160 26.84 11.85 -6.90
C ARG A 160 27.32 11.21 -5.59
N LEU A 161 28.62 11.03 -5.40
CA LEU A 161 29.16 10.39 -4.19
C LEU A 161 29.09 11.30 -2.96
N PHE A 162 29.35 12.60 -3.11
CA PHE A 162 29.18 13.60 -2.06
C PHE A 162 27.72 13.70 -1.63
N LEU A 163 26.79 13.84 -2.58
CA LEU A 163 25.36 13.89 -2.30
C LEU A 163 24.92 12.61 -1.58
N THR A 164 25.27 11.43 -2.10
CA THR A 164 24.98 10.13 -1.45
C THR A 164 25.47 10.05 -0.01
N LEU A 165 26.73 10.44 0.25
CA LEU A 165 27.32 10.33 1.59
C LEU A 165 26.80 11.40 2.56
N MET A 166 26.57 12.62 2.10
CA MET A 166 26.07 13.72 2.94
C MET A 166 24.58 13.56 3.24
N ILE A 167 23.75 13.16 2.26
CA ILE A 167 22.34 12.85 2.54
C ILE A 167 22.25 11.73 3.57
N ARG A 168 22.97 10.60 3.38
CA ARG A 168 22.97 9.48 4.33
C ARG A 168 23.49 9.89 5.72
N HIS A 169 24.47 10.80 5.78
CA HIS A 169 24.96 11.35 7.03
C HIS A 169 23.87 12.14 7.75
N HIS A 170 23.24 13.11 7.08
CA HIS A 170 22.12 13.88 7.64
C HIS A 170 20.91 12.99 8.02
N ASP A 171 20.60 11.94 7.24
CA ASP A 171 19.63 10.87 7.56
C ASP A 171 19.90 10.28 8.96
N GLY A 172 21.18 10.13 9.32
CA GLY A 172 21.64 9.69 10.64
C GLY A 172 21.36 10.69 11.75
N ALA A 173 21.52 12.00 11.48
CA ALA A 173 21.19 13.05 12.44
C ALA A 173 19.68 13.10 12.70
N VAL A 174 18.85 13.07 11.65
CA VAL A 174 17.38 13.06 11.80
C VAL A 174 16.92 11.81 12.54
N LYS A 175 17.43 10.61 12.20
CA LYS A 175 17.12 9.38 12.94
C LYS A 175 17.52 9.45 14.42
N MET A 176 18.62 10.14 14.76
CA MET A 176 19.00 10.36 16.15
C MET A 176 18.06 11.34 16.88
N VAL A 177 17.40 12.26 16.18
CA VAL A 177 16.30 13.06 16.74
C VAL A 177 15.03 12.22 16.89
N GLU A 178 14.69 11.36 15.92
CA GLU A 178 13.58 10.40 16.03
C GLU A 178 13.78 9.47 17.25
N GLU A 179 14.92 8.78 17.36
CA GLU A 179 15.28 7.89 18.47
C GLU A 179 15.35 8.60 19.84
N LEU A 180 15.49 9.92 19.85
CA LEU A 180 15.28 10.75 21.03
C LEU A 180 13.76 10.91 21.27
N LEU A 181 13.03 11.52 20.33
CA LEU A 181 11.61 11.90 20.45
C LEU A 181 10.66 10.70 20.66
N GLU A 182 11.00 9.52 20.17
CA GLU A 182 10.28 8.25 20.42
C GLU A 182 10.37 7.76 21.86
N GLN A 183 11.49 8.05 22.57
CA GLN A 183 11.54 7.73 23.99
C GLN A 183 10.50 8.58 24.71
N PRO A 184 9.86 8.08 25.78
CA PRO A 184 8.95 8.90 26.57
C PRO A 184 9.65 10.09 27.26
N GLY A 185 9.90 11.21 26.55
CA GLY A 185 10.10 12.58 27.05
C GLY A 185 11.50 13.15 27.06
N SER A 186 12.29 12.72 26.10
CA SER A 186 12.83 13.70 25.16
C SER A 186 12.06 15.03 25.03
N ALA A 187 12.83 16.09 24.91
CA ALA A 187 12.52 17.46 24.50
C ALA A 187 11.61 18.31 25.42
N TYR A 188 11.65 18.12 26.75
CA TYR A 188 10.95 19.05 27.66
C TYR A 188 11.72 20.32 28.03
N ASP A 189 13.04 20.36 27.84
CA ASP A 189 13.82 21.60 27.94
C ASP A 189 13.57 22.43 26.66
N PRO A 190 12.94 23.62 26.72
CA PRO A 190 12.56 24.35 25.51
C PRO A 190 13.76 24.69 24.61
N ILE A 191 14.95 24.86 25.20
CA ILE A 191 16.19 25.13 24.47
C ILE A 191 16.70 23.87 23.76
N LEU A 192 16.39 22.68 24.28
CA LEU A 192 16.66 21.42 23.58
C LEU A 192 15.58 21.13 22.53
N PHE A 193 14.31 21.42 22.79
CA PHE A 193 13.25 21.27 21.80
C PHE A 193 13.47 22.18 20.58
N GLU A 194 13.81 23.45 20.82
CA GLU A 194 14.25 24.41 19.80
C GLU A 194 15.42 23.84 18.98
N PHE A 195 16.48 23.36 19.63
CA PHE A 195 17.61 22.73 18.95
C PHE A 195 17.27 21.42 18.20
N THR A 196 16.42 20.54 18.73
CA THR A 196 16.00 19.32 18.00
C THR A 196 15.16 19.68 16.79
N ASN A 197 14.35 20.73 16.87
CA ASN A 197 13.60 21.24 15.73
C ASN A 197 14.54 21.89 14.72
N ASP A 198 15.51 22.71 15.14
CA ASP A 198 16.51 23.32 14.26
C ASP A 198 17.33 22.25 13.53
N VAL A 199 17.87 21.26 14.24
CA VAL A 199 18.56 20.09 13.64
C VAL A 199 17.63 19.36 12.68
N THR A 200 16.39 19.02 13.06
CA THR A 200 15.48 18.34 12.13
C THR A 200 15.18 19.19 10.90
N ASN A 201 14.91 20.49 11.06
CA ASN A 201 14.52 21.39 9.98
C ASN A 201 15.68 21.68 9.02
N ASP A 202 16.86 22.09 9.52
CA ASP A 202 17.99 22.43 8.66
C ASP A 202 18.62 21.17 8.03
N GLN A 203 18.75 20.07 8.77
CA GLN A 203 19.27 18.82 8.19
C GLN A 203 18.28 18.27 7.16
N THR A 204 16.96 18.26 7.41
CA THR A 204 15.95 17.84 6.42
C THR A 204 15.96 18.76 5.21
N ALA A 205 15.96 20.09 5.40
CA ALA A 205 16.03 21.03 4.28
C ALA A 205 17.37 20.97 3.51
N GLU A 206 18.44 20.40 4.08
CA GLU A 206 19.66 20.08 3.34
C GLU A 206 19.58 18.72 2.63
N ILE A 207 19.04 17.67 3.26
CA ILE A 207 18.70 16.36 2.65
C ILE A 207 17.83 16.58 1.41
N GLU A 208 16.72 17.31 1.53
CA GLU A 208 15.81 17.68 0.45
C GLU A 208 16.53 18.34 -0.72
N ARG A 209 17.32 19.40 -0.47
CA ARG A 209 18.06 20.13 -1.50
C ARG A 209 19.08 19.23 -2.20
N MET A 210 19.76 18.37 -1.45
CA MET A 210 20.75 17.44 -1.99
C MET A 210 20.09 16.30 -2.78
N ASN A 211 18.99 15.72 -2.31
CA ASN A 211 18.27 14.70 -3.05
C ASN A 211 17.56 15.30 -4.28
N ALA A 212 17.01 16.51 -4.21
CA ALA A 212 16.49 17.22 -5.39
C ALA A 212 17.58 17.45 -6.47
N MET A 213 18.81 17.82 -6.07
CA MET A 213 19.96 17.88 -7.01
C MET A 213 20.29 16.51 -7.61
N LEU A 214 20.09 15.42 -6.87
CA LEU A 214 20.42 14.05 -7.30
C LEU A 214 19.33 13.42 -8.19
N VAL A 215 18.05 13.63 -7.85
CA VAL A 215 16.86 13.30 -8.65
C VAL A 215 16.86 14.08 -9.96
N GLY A 216 17.31 15.34 -9.94
CA GLY A 216 17.53 16.17 -11.13
C GLY A 216 18.61 15.65 -12.12
N LEU A 217 19.30 14.55 -11.79
CA LEU A 217 20.19 13.82 -12.70
C LEU A 217 19.54 12.54 -13.30
N SER A 218 18.23 12.35 -13.13
CA SER A 218 17.46 11.24 -13.69
C SER A 218 16.87 11.57 -15.07
N ASP A 219 16.72 10.54 -15.92
CA ASP A 219 16.00 10.60 -17.19
C ASP A 219 14.55 10.05 -17.09
N ASP A 220 14.11 9.53 -15.93
CA ASP A 220 12.73 9.03 -15.75
C ASP A 220 11.73 10.20 -15.62
N PRO A 221 10.63 10.24 -16.39
CA PRO A 221 9.67 11.35 -16.40
C PRO A 221 8.76 11.44 -15.16
N ARG A 222 8.98 10.60 -14.14
CA ARG A 222 8.40 10.74 -12.78
C ARG A 222 9.28 11.58 -11.85
N ALA A 223 10.57 11.72 -12.16
CA ALA A 223 11.51 12.50 -11.35
C ALA A 223 11.12 14.00 -11.33
N GLY A 224 10.87 14.54 -10.14
CA GLY A 224 10.58 15.97 -9.96
C GLY A 224 9.18 16.42 -10.41
N LEU A 225 8.17 15.54 -10.33
CA LEU A 225 6.77 15.94 -10.50
C LEU A 225 6.36 16.99 -9.46
N LYS A 226 5.60 18.00 -9.90
CA LYS A 226 5.13 19.11 -9.04
C LYS A 226 4.20 18.57 -7.95
N ALA A 227 4.41 18.97 -6.69
CA ALA A 227 3.58 18.59 -5.55
C ALA A 227 2.12 19.11 -5.64
N GLY A 228 1.19 18.47 -4.92
CA GLY A 228 -0.15 18.98 -4.66
C GLY A 228 -1.19 17.87 -4.44
N LEU A 229 -2.10 18.11 -3.49
CA LEU A 229 -3.17 17.16 -3.14
C LEU A 229 -4.06 16.79 -4.35
N TYR A 230 -4.56 17.77 -5.11
CA TYR A 230 -5.46 17.55 -6.26
C TYR A 230 -4.98 18.16 -7.58
N ASP A 231 -3.80 18.78 -7.60
CA ASP A 231 -3.22 19.44 -8.78
C ASP A 231 -1.70 19.18 -8.92
N ALA A 232 -1.20 18.06 -8.37
CA ALA A 232 0.14 17.56 -8.64
C ALA A 232 0.42 17.40 -10.14
N GLY A 233 1.69 17.41 -10.51
CA GLY A 233 2.13 16.89 -11.81
C GLY A 233 1.86 15.38 -11.86
N GLU A 234 1.32 14.90 -12.98
CA GLU A 234 1.05 13.49 -13.23
C GLU A 234 1.96 12.97 -14.37
N SER A 235 2.38 11.70 -14.27
CA SER A 235 3.10 11.00 -15.34
C SER A 235 2.39 9.67 -15.62
N ILE A 236 2.20 9.32 -16.90
CA ILE A 236 1.40 8.15 -17.29
C ILE A 236 1.96 7.48 -18.55
N SER A 237 2.09 6.16 -18.52
CA SER A 237 2.57 5.35 -19.64
C SER A 237 1.72 4.10 -19.80
N ASN A 238 1.25 3.84 -21.02
CA ASN A 238 0.42 2.68 -21.41
C ASN A 238 -0.88 2.47 -20.60
N LEU A 239 -1.32 3.50 -19.87
CA LEU A 239 -2.59 3.58 -19.14
C LEU A 239 -3.43 4.80 -19.59
N GLU A 240 -4.74 4.73 -19.37
CA GLU A 240 -5.68 5.84 -19.43
C GLU A 240 -6.31 6.03 -18.04
N LEU A 241 -6.10 7.19 -17.40
CA LEU A 241 -6.84 7.58 -16.20
C LEU A 241 -8.28 7.98 -16.61
N ILE A 242 -9.26 7.16 -16.21
CA ILE A 242 -10.67 7.29 -16.60
C ILE A 242 -11.42 8.23 -15.65
N ALA A 243 -11.12 8.16 -14.36
CA ALA A 243 -11.70 9.01 -13.32
C ALA A 243 -10.83 9.02 -12.05
N SER A 244 -10.81 10.17 -11.38
CA SER A 244 -10.38 10.32 -9.99
C SER A 244 -11.57 10.77 -9.15
N LEU A 245 -11.78 10.12 -8.01
CA LEU A 245 -12.90 10.37 -7.11
C LEU A 245 -12.37 10.76 -5.73
N PRO A 246 -12.63 11.97 -5.21
CA PRO A 246 -12.16 12.38 -3.89
C PRO A 246 -12.80 11.57 -2.77
N LYS A 247 -12.16 11.53 -1.59
CA LYS A 247 -12.71 10.86 -0.39
C LYS A 247 -14.14 11.37 -0.07
N PRO A 248 -15.10 10.49 0.24
CA PRO A 248 -16.45 10.91 0.61
C PRO A 248 -16.51 11.81 1.84
N ALA A 249 -17.56 12.61 1.96
CA ALA A 249 -17.79 13.42 3.16
C ALA A 249 -17.94 12.53 4.41
N GLY A 250 -17.25 12.88 5.50
CA GLY A 250 -17.11 12.03 6.70
C GLY A 250 -15.95 11.03 6.62
N PHE A 251 -15.20 10.99 5.51
CA PHE A 251 -13.96 10.22 5.32
C PHE A 251 -12.78 11.14 4.95
N VAL A 252 -12.83 12.39 5.41
CA VAL A 252 -11.80 13.43 5.26
C VAL A 252 -12.13 14.54 6.27
N ASP A 253 -11.11 15.23 6.80
CA ASP A 253 -11.32 16.47 7.55
C ASP A 253 -11.38 17.66 6.56
N PRO A 254 -12.49 18.42 6.47
CA PRO A 254 -12.58 19.62 5.65
C PRO A 254 -11.61 20.75 6.05
N LYS A 255 -11.05 20.73 7.27
CA LYS A 255 -9.98 21.64 7.72
C LYS A 255 -8.59 21.15 7.30
N ASN A 256 -8.35 19.84 7.29
CA ASN A 256 -7.07 19.24 6.94
C ASN A 256 -7.24 18.13 5.89
N PRO A 257 -7.61 18.49 4.63
CA PRO A 257 -7.91 17.51 3.59
C PRO A 257 -6.67 16.79 3.05
N ALA A 258 -5.47 17.28 3.38
CA ALA A 258 -4.19 16.66 3.04
C ALA A 258 -3.61 15.81 4.19
N GLU A 259 -4.24 15.77 5.37
CA GLU A 259 -3.73 15.09 6.58
C GLU A 259 -2.31 15.57 7.00
N LEU A 260 -2.03 16.87 6.79
CA LEU A 260 -0.81 17.59 7.23
C LEU A 260 -0.57 17.50 8.75
N PRO A 261 0.69 17.62 9.21
CA PRO A 261 1.01 17.57 10.63
C PRO A 261 0.39 18.73 11.43
N PRO A 262 -0.01 18.52 12.71
CA PRO A 262 -0.67 19.56 13.53
C PRO A 262 0.16 20.83 13.77
N SER A 263 1.48 20.78 13.59
CA SER A 263 2.38 21.95 13.62
C SER A 263 2.05 22.95 12.50
N ARG A 264 1.88 22.47 11.26
CA ARG A 264 1.56 23.31 10.10
C ARG A 264 0.20 23.98 10.24
N LEU A 265 -0.82 23.24 10.66
CA LEU A 265 -2.17 23.79 10.87
C LEU A 265 -2.16 24.95 11.87
N LYS A 266 -1.32 24.86 12.92
CA LYS A 266 -1.16 25.95 13.90
C LYS A 266 -0.43 27.14 13.31
N GLN A 267 0.63 26.92 12.54
CA GLN A 267 1.31 28.00 11.83
C GLN A 267 0.37 28.73 10.84
N GLU A 268 -0.42 27.99 10.05
CA GLU A 268 -1.42 28.59 9.15
C GLU A 268 -2.53 29.34 9.90
N GLU A 269 -3.05 28.78 11.01
CA GLU A 269 -4.07 29.47 11.84
C GLU A 269 -3.48 30.72 12.55
N ASP A 270 -2.22 30.71 12.99
CA ASP A 270 -1.53 31.88 13.58
C ASP A 270 -1.18 32.94 12.53
N GLU A 271 -0.62 32.57 11.36
CA GLU A 271 -0.32 33.51 10.26
C GLU A 271 -1.61 34.16 9.73
N ALA A 272 -2.67 33.38 9.52
CA ALA A 272 -3.99 33.92 9.14
C ALA A 272 -4.63 34.77 10.25
N ALA A 273 -4.31 34.52 11.53
CA ALA A 273 -4.74 35.36 12.63
C ALA A 273 -3.96 36.69 12.69
N GLU A 274 -2.65 36.71 12.39
CA GLU A 274 -1.88 37.96 12.29
C GLU A 274 -2.35 38.82 11.11
N ASP A 275 -2.61 38.22 9.93
CA ASP A 275 -3.14 38.93 8.76
C ASP A 275 -4.58 39.46 8.98
N ALA A 276 -5.32 38.88 9.94
CA ALA A 276 -6.65 39.35 10.37
C ALA A 276 -6.61 40.39 11.51
N ALA A 277 -5.47 40.62 12.17
CA ALA A 277 -5.36 41.32 13.46
C ALA A 277 -5.30 42.87 13.39
N ASP A 278 -6.01 43.51 12.45
CA ASP A 278 -6.16 44.98 12.41
C ASP A 278 -7.53 45.48 12.97
N ASP A 279 -8.38 44.59 13.51
CA ASP A 279 -9.58 45.01 14.27
C ASP A 279 -10.04 43.99 15.36
N ALA A 280 -10.37 44.51 16.56
CA ALA A 280 -10.95 43.85 17.76
C ALA A 280 -10.06 43.05 18.76
N GLU A 281 -10.54 42.97 20.02
CA GLU A 281 -9.77 42.57 21.22
C GLU A 281 -9.82 41.06 21.57
N LYS A 282 -8.71 40.53 22.09
CA LYS A 282 -8.59 39.15 22.63
C LYS A 282 -9.60 38.84 23.73
N LYS A 283 -10.23 37.65 23.64
CA LYS A 283 -10.77 36.90 24.78
C LYS A 283 -10.43 35.43 24.62
N GLY A 284 -9.78 34.85 25.62
CA GLY A 284 -9.43 33.43 25.61
C GLY A 284 -10.56 32.52 26.10
N ALA A 285 -10.48 31.27 25.67
CA ALA A 285 -10.97 30.09 26.36
C ALA A 285 -9.83 29.07 26.35
N GLU A 286 -9.54 28.46 27.50
CA GLU A 286 -8.64 27.30 27.60
C GLU A 286 -9.51 26.04 27.52
N GLU A 287 -9.42 25.26 26.44
CA GLU A 287 -10.00 23.91 26.31
C GLU A 287 -9.27 23.21 25.14
N ASP A 288 -8.12 22.59 25.44
CA ASP A 288 -7.97 21.12 25.49
C ASP A 288 -7.70 20.51 24.10
N GLU A 289 -6.58 20.94 23.51
CA GLU A 289 -6.17 20.62 22.14
C GLU A 289 -5.40 19.31 22.02
N ARG A 290 -5.81 18.48 21.05
CA ARG A 290 -5.30 17.13 20.85
C ARG A 290 -5.60 16.61 19.41
N ALA A 291 -4.64 16.00 18.69
CA ALA A 291 -4.73 15.45 17.30
C ALA A 291 -5.74 14.29 17.10
N PRO A 292 -6.32 14.04 15.89
CA PRO A 292 -7.50 13.17 15.69
C PRO A 292 -7.38 11.71 16.15
N LEU A 293 -8.54 11.12 16.46
CA LEU A 293 -8.67 9.79 17.09
C LEU A 293 -8.12 8.64 16.23
N LEU A 294 -8.32 8.75 14.91
CA LEU A 294 -7.95 7.82 13.84
C LEU A 294 -7.78 8.64 12.55
N SER A 295 -6.78 8.30 11.72
CA SER A 295 -6.62 8.89 10.38
C SER A 295 -7.78 8.48 9.44
N PHE A 296 -7.95 9.24 8.35
CA PHE A 296 -8.89 8.93 7.28
C PHE A 296 -8.25 8.15 6.13
N SER A 297 -7.08 7.52 6.29
CA SER A 297 -6.46 6.63 5.30
C SER A 297 -7.48 5.70 4.65
N ASN A 298 -7.55 5.69 3.31
CA ASN A 298 -8.18 4.59 2.56
C ASN A 298 -7.26 3.37 2.59
N THR A 299 -7.86 2.19 2.59
CA THR A 299 -7.13 0.91 2.65
C THR A 299 -7.57 -0.06 1.55
N ASP A 300 -7.58 -1.36 1.81
CA ASP A 300 -7.85 -2.40 0.81
C ASP A 300 -9.30 -2.38 0.29
N MET A 301 -9.55 -2.97 -0.88
CA MET A 301 -10.89 -2.98 -1.50
C MET A 301 -11.32 -4.36 -2.03
N ALA A 302 -12.60 -4.68 -1.85
CA ALA A 302 -13.22 -5.93 -2.29
C ALA A 302 -14.36 -5.68 -3.30
N PHE A 303 -14.63 -6.65 -4.16
CA PHE A 303 -15.59 -6.56 -5.25
C PHE A 303 -16.53 -7.76 -5.28
N ALA A 304 -17.80 -7.53 -5.61
CA ALA A 304 -18.78 -8.58 -5.86
C ALA A 304 -19.79 -8.15 -6.92
N GLY A 305 -19.75 -8.75 -8.11
CA GLY A 305 -20.61 -8.40 -9.23
C GLY A 305 -20.44 -6.93 -9.65
N ASP A 306 -21.47 -6.12 -9.39
CA ASP A 306 -21.49 -4.67 -9.63
C ASP A 306 -21.17 -3.81 -8.39
N VAL A 307 -20.71 -4.42 -7.29
CA VAL A 307 -20.36 -3.75 -6.03
C VAL A 307 -18.84 -3.66 -5.88
N LEU A 308 -18.37 -2.49 -5.41
CA LEU A 308 -17.02 -2.24 -4.89
C LEU A 308 -17.16 -1.72 -3.46
N VAL A 309 -16.42 -2.27 -2.51
CA VAL A 309 -16.30 -1.75 -1.14
C VAL A 309 -14.84 -1.38 -0.90
N ALA A 310 -14.57 -0.12 -0.56
CA ALA A 310 -13.24 0.38 -0.21
C ALA A 310 -13.14 0.56 1.30
N GLY A 311 -12.13 -0.04 1.91
CA GLY A 311 -11.80 0.06 3.33
C GLY A 311 -11.20 1.42 3.71
N SER A 312 -11.19 1.70 5.01
CA SER A 312 -10.51 2.85 5.59
C SER A 312 -10.34 2.66 7.10
N TYR A 313 -9.34 3.32 7.69
CA TYR A 313 -9.14 3.37 9.15
C TYR A 313 -10.39 3.89 9.90
N HIS A 314 -11.24 4.68 9.23
CA HIS A 314 -12.48 5.25 9.77
C HIS A 314 -13.74 4.40 9.50
N GLY A 315 -13.68 3.33 8.70
CA GLY A 315 -14.85 2.55 8.28
C GLY A 315 -14.73 1.97 6.88
N PHE A 316 -15.79 2.04 6.07
CA PHE A 316 -15.73 1.66 4.66
C PHE A 316 -16.75 2.42 3.80
N ASN A 317 -16.48 2.51 2.49
CA ASN A 317 -17.34 3.18 1.51
C ASN A 317 -17.84 2.19 0.45
N VAL A 318 -19.15 2.17 0.21
CA VAL A 318 -19.80 1.20 -0.71
C VAL A 318 -20.18 1.90 -2.01
N TYR A 319 -19.75 1.34 -3.14
CA TYR A 319 -19.99 1.87 -4.47
C TYR A 319 -20.67 0.83 -5.37
N ARG A 320 -21.48 1.31 -6.31
CA ARG A 320 -21.96 0.52 -7.47
C ARG A 320 -21.16 0.90 -8.70
N LEU A 321 -20.62 -0.09 -9.40
CA LEU A 321 -19.92 0.06 -10.67
C LEU A 321 -20.94 0.26 -11.80
N GLY A 322 -20.84 1.39 -12.50
CA GLY A 322 -21.67 1.74 -13.65
C GLY A 322 -21.10 1.25 -14.98
N GLU A 323 -21.67 1.77 -16.07
CA GLU A 323 -21.14 1.51 -17.42
C GLU A 323 -19.64 1.87 -17.52
N ARG A 324 -18.87 0.98 -18.15
CA ARG A 324 -17.39 1.03 -18.26
C ARG A 324 -16.62 0.89 -16.93
N GLY A 325 -17.29 0.53 -15.84
CA GLY A 325 -16.66 0.27 -14.53
C GLY A 325 -16.60 1.48 -13.59
N LEU A 326 -17.25 2.61 -13.92
CA LEU A 326 -17.17 3.83 -13.12
C LEU A 326 -17.87 3.69 -11.75
N PRO A 327 -17.19 3.88 -10.61
CA PRO A 327 -17.81 3.81 -9.29
C PRO A 327 -18.83 4.94 -9.06
N LYS A 328 -19.94 4.59 -8.40
CA LYS A 328 -20.91 5.54 -7.85
C LYS A 328 -21.20 5.18 -6.40
N LEU A 329 -20.85 6.07 -5.48
CA LEU A 329 -21.11 5.91 -4.04
C LEU A 329 -22.60 5.63 -3.76
N LEU A 330 -22.85 4.61 -2.94
CA LEU A 330 -24.16 4.22 -2.42
C LEU A 330 -24.36 4.66 -0.97
N SER A 331 -23.32 4.52 -0.14
CA SER A 331 -23.32 4.82 1.31
C SER A 331 -21.88 4.88 1.84
N SER A 332 -21.71 5.57 2.97
CA SER A 332 -20.45 5.68 3.70
C SER A 332 -20.68 5.16 5.13
N ILE A 333 -19.98 4.11 5.54
CA ILE A 333 -20.21 3.41 6.81
C ILE A 333 -19.08 3.76 7.76
N VAL A 334 -19.36 4.71 8.66
CA VAL A 334 -18.46 5.14 9.73
C VAL A 334 -18.43 4.04 10.80
N CYS A 335 -17.29 3.36 10.91
CA CYS A 335 -17.01 2.35 11.91
C CYS A 335 -15.51 2.41 12.27
N PRO A 336 -15.07 3.41 13.05
CA PRO A 336 -13.65 3.65 13.24
C PRO A 336 -12.94 2.48 13.94
N GLY A 337 -11.70 2.18 13.55
CA GLY A 337 -10.93 1.08 14.15
C GLY A 337 -9.48 0.90 13.66
N GLY A 338 -9.06 1.59 12.60
CA GLY A 338 -7.76 1.36 11.96
C GLY A 338 -7.75 0.10 11.10
N GLN A 339 -6.84 0.05 10.13
CA GLN A 339 -6.84 -0.88 9.00
C GLN A 339 -8.14 -0.81 8.18
N GLY A 340 -9.16 -1.59 8.51
CA GLY A 340 -10.41 -1.59 7.77
C GLY A 340 -10.37 -2.30 6.43
N ASP A 341 -9.33 -3.11 6.16
CA ASP A 341 -9.27 -4.01 5.00
C ASP A 341 -10.52 -4.91 4.96
N VAL A 342 -11.04 -5.18 3.76
CA VAL A 342 -12.36 -5.79 3.56
C VAL A 342 -12.33 -7.05 2.69
N SER A 343 -13.22 -8.00 3.00
CA SER A 343 -13.60 -9.11 2.12
C SER A 343 -15.12 -9.28 2.05
N ILE A 344 -15.65 -9.59 0.86
CA ILE A 344 -17.07 -9.90 0.62
C ILE A 344 -17.24 -11.41 0.42
N VAL A 345 -18.23 -11.98 1.12
CA VAL A 345 -18.60 -13.40 1.02
C VAL A 345 -20.12 -13.57 1.03
N GLY A 346 -20.74 -13.46 -0.15
CA GLY A 346 -22.19 -13.45 -0.29
C GLY A 346 -22.78 -12.14 0.23
N ASP A 347 -23.81 -12.24 1.08
CA ASP A 347 -24.44 -11.08 1.73
C ASP A 347 -23.67 -10.58 2.97
N LEU A 348 -22.44 -11.08 3.22
CA LEU A 348 -21.59 -10.67 4.35
C LEU A 348 -20.34 -9.91 3.88
N LEU A 349 -19.99 -8.87 4.64
CA LEU A 349 -18.71 -8.17 4.59
C LEU A 349 -17.92 -8.46 5.86
N ILE A 350 -16.65 -8.79 5.73
CA ILE A 350 -15.68 -8.96 6.82
C ILE A 350 -14.74 -7.75 6.78
N MET A 351 -14.40 -7.18 7.94
CA MET A 351 -13.55 -5.99 8.06
C MET A 351 -12.50 -6.19 9.15
N SER A 352 -11.23 -5.95 8.82
CA SER A 352 -10.12 -5.87 9.77
C SER A 352 -10.25 -4.68 10.71
N VAL A 353 -9.94 -4.87 12.00
CA VAL A 353 -9.80 -3.80 12.99
C VAL A 353 -8.62 -4.10 13.90
N GLU A 354 -7.66 -3.17 14.00
CA GLU A 354 -6.48 -3.39 14.83
C GLU A 354 -6.32 -2.43 16.01
N GLN A 355 -6.60 -1.14 15.82
CA GLN A 355 -6.12 -0.12 16.75
C GLN A 355 -6.83 -0.17 18.10
N THR A 356 -6.06 0.07 19.16
CA THR A 356 -6.50 0.00 20.56
C THR A 356 -7.64 0.96 20.89
N ARG A 357 -7.85 2.02 20.11
CA ARG A 357 -8.92 3.01 20.33
C ARG A 357 -10.27 2.59 19.73
N GLY A 358 -10.32 1.50 18.96
CA GLY A 358 -11.53 0.98 18.32
C GLY A 358 -12.57 0.45 19.32
N ARG A 359 -13.85 0.71 19.05
CA ARG A 359 -15.00 0.28 19.87
C ARG A 359 -15.84 -0.81 19.21
N LEU A 360 -16.44 -1.69 20.01
CA LEU A 360 -17.34 -2.76 19.56
C LEU A 360 -18.67 -2.21 19.01
N ASP A 361 -19.11 -1.06 19.51
CA ASP A 361 -20.31 -0.34 19.07
C ASP A 361 -20.06 0.68 17.95
N CYS A 362 -18.84 0.70 17.39
CA CYS A 362 -18.36 1.69 16.43
C CYS A 362 -18.45 3.16 16.89
N GLY A 363 -18.53 3.44 18.20
CA GLY A 363 -18.55 4.80 18.76
C GLY A 363 -17.37 5.68 18.31
N LEU A 364 -17.58 7.00 18.31
CA LEU A 364 -16.63 8.01 17.83
C LEU A 364 -15.80 8.65 18.95
N GLU A 365 -16.15 8.35 20.20
CA GLU A 365 -15.44 8.78 21.42
C GLU A 365 -14.15 7.99 21.68
N GLY A 366 -13.96 6.86 20.97
CA GLY A 366 -12.84 5.95 21.17
C GLY A 366 -12.77 5.37 22.58
N ILE A 367 -11.57 4.90 22.95
CA ILE A 367 -11.22 4.38 24.28
C ILE A 367 -9.83 4.91 24.64
N SER A 368 -9.61 5.21 25.92
CA SER A 368 -8.35 5.76 26.46
C SER A 368 -7.87 5.05 27.73
N GLU A 369 -8.70 4.17 28.29
CA GLU A 369 -8.38 3.28 29.40
C GLU A 369 -7.48 2.12 28.95
N ASP A 370 -6.62 1.62 29.85
CA ASP A 370 -5.73 0.47 29.59
C ASP A 370 -6.49 -0.84 29.37
N VAL A 371 -7.62 -1.00 30.06
CA VAL A 371 -8.53 -2.16 29.98
C VAL A 371 -9.96 -1.66 29.83
N SER A 372 -10.64 -2.03 28.75
CA SER A 372 -12.05 -1.63 28.54
C SER A 372 -12.90 -2.72 27.89
N ALA A 373 -14.08 -2.96 28.48
CA ALA A 373 -15.07 -3.92 27.97
C ALA A 373 -15.72 -3.48 26.63
N ASP A 374 -15.60 -2.21 26.27
CA ASP A 374 -16.11 -1.66 25.00
C ASP A 374 -15.09 -1.82 23.86
N ARG A 375 -13.83 -2.19 24.14
CA ARG A 375 -12.73 -2.18 23.15
C ARG A 375 -12.86 -3.30 22.14
N PHE A 376 -12.65 -2.99 20.87
CA PHE A 376 -12.63 -3.97 19.79
C PHE A 376 -11.34 -3.95 18.99
N ARG A 377 -10.73 -5.13 18.84
CA ARG A 377 -9.62 -5.45 17.92
C ARG A 377 -9.83 -6.88 17.42
N GLY A 378 -9.81 -7.10 16.11
CA GLY A 378 -10.13 -8.37 15.45
C GLY A 378 -11.06 -8.17 14.24
N LEU A 379 -11.90 -9.14 13.92
CA LEU A 379 -12.79 -9.07 12.74
C LEU A 379 -14.20 -8.56 13.08
N ARG A 380 -14.64 -7.47 12.43
CA ARG A 380 -16.06 -7.11 12.36
C ARG A 380 -16.74 -7.83 11.19
N ILE A 381 -18.01 -8.17 11.34
CA ILE A 381 -18.80 -8.86 10.30
C ILE A 381 -20.13 -8.12 10.13
N PHE A 382 -20.40 -7.66 8.91
CA PHE A 382 -21.60 -6.90 8.55
C PHE A 382 -22.48 -7.67 7.57
N ASP A 383 -23.79 -7.57 7.74
CA ASP A 383 -24.79 -7.90 6.72
C ASP A 383 -24.88 -6.71 5.75
N ILE A 384 -24.64 -6.99 4.47
CA ILE A 384 -24.64 -6.00 3.37
C ILE A 384 -25.79 -6.24 2.36
N SER A 385 -26.80 -7.05 2.72
CA SER A 385 -27.97 -7.31 1.87
C SER A 385 -28.78 -6.04 1.56
N ASP A 386 -28.75 -5.03 2.46
CA ASP A 386 -29.00 -3.63 2.12
C ASP A 386 -27.67 -2.85 2.10
N LEU A 387 -27.08 -2.76 0.90
CA LEU A 387 -25.86 -1.99 0.62
C LEU A 387 -25.92 -0.52 1.06
N THR A 388 -27.11 0.05 1.32
CA THR A 388 -27.27 1.44 1.79
C THR A 388 -27.34 1.56 3.31
N ARG A 389 -27.51 0.45 4.03
CA ARG A 389 -27.58 0.40 5.50
C ARG A 389 -26.92 -0.87 6.11
N PRO A 390 -25.64 -1.17 5.86
CA PRO A 390 -24.99 -2.34 6.45
C PRO A 390 -25.10 -2.42 7.98
N VAL A 391 -25.42 -3.60 8.50
CA VAL A 391 -25.64 -3.85 9.93
C VAL A 391 -24.54 -4.75 10.47
N GLN A 392 -23.90 -4.38 11.57
CA GLN A 392 -22.94 -5.27 12.24
C GLN A 392 -23.71 -6.47 12.82
N VAL A 393 -23.38 -7.69 12.43
CA VAL A 393 -24.09 -8.94 12.80
C VAL A 393 -23.20 -9.96 13.50
N GLY A 394 -21.87 -9.78 13.44
CA GLY A 394 -20.90 -10.58 14.16
C GLY A 394 -19.63 -9.77 14.46
N ALA A 395 -18.87 -10.24 15.44
CA ALA A 395 -17.57 -9.69 15.79
C ALA A 395 -16.71 -10.79 16.43
N VAL A 396 -15.42 -10.84 16.14
CA VAL A 396 -14.46 -11.77 16.74
C VAL A 396 -13.31 -10.97 17.34
N GLN A 397 -13.23 -10.94 18.67
CA GLN A 397 -12.11 -10.34 19.40
C GLN A 397 -10.89 -11.25 19.30
N THR A 398 -9.73 -10.68 18.98
CA THR A 398 -8.43 -11.38 18.94
C THR A 398 -7.42 -10.72 19.88
N CYS A 399 -6.38 -11.46 20.27
CA CYS A 399 -5.36 -10.99 21.22
C CYS A 399 -4.42 -9.93 20.65
N ARG A 400 -4.28 -9.86 19.33
CA ARG A 400 -3.41 -8.92 18.60
C ARG A 400 -4.13 -8.06 17.57
N GLY A 401 -5.47 -8.08 17.56
CA GLY A 401 -6.26 -7.41 16.53
C GLY A 401 -6.31 -8.17 15.20
N SER A 402 -6.80 -7.49 14.17
CA SER A 402 -6.73 -7.92 12.78
C SER A 402 -6.06 -6.81 11.99
N HIS A 403 -4.83 -7.06 11.55
CA HIS A 403 -4.18 -6.24 10.54
C HIS A 403 -4.83 -6.55 9.18
N THR A 404 -4.47 -7.69 8.58
CA THR A 404 -5.16 -8.25 7.40
C THR A 404 -5.94 -9.53 7.73
N HIS A 405 -6.80 -9.96 6.80
CA HIS A 405 -7.52 -11.23 6.91
C HIS A 405 -7.77 -11.88 5.56
N SER A 406 -7.72 -13.22 5.51
CA SER A 406 -7.75 -13.98 4.25
C SER A 406 -8.88 -15.00 4.24
N VAL A 407 -9.79 -14.90 3.26
CA VAL A 407 -10.91 -15.86 3.12
C VAL A 407 -10.40 -17.18 2.52
N VAL A 408 -10.08 -18.14 3.39
CA VAL A 408 -9.48 -19.43 3.00
C VAL A 408 -10.47 -20.32 2.25
N SER A 409 -11.73 -20.36 2.70
CA SER A 409 -12.80 -21.12 2.04
C SER A 409 -14.20 -20.75 2.54
N GLY A 410 -15.21 -20.90 1.68
CA GLY A 410 -16.62 -20.86 2.07
C GLY A 410 -17.47 -19.87 1.26
N PRO A 411 -18.81 -19.86 1.44
CA PRO A 411 -19.57 -20.76 2.31
C PRO A 411 -19.60 -22.20 1.78
N GLY A 412 -19.23 -23.16 2.63
CA GLY A 412 -19.30 -24.59 2.31
C GLY A 412 -20.73 -25.15 2.35
N LYS A 413 -20.87 -26.46 2.10
CA LYS A 413 -22.16 -27.19 2.27
C LYS A 413 -22.63 -27.27 3.72
N ASP A 414 -21.76 -26.87 4.64
CA ASP A 414 -21.93 -26.73 6.08
C ASP A 414 -22.24 -25.29 6.51
N GLY A 415 -22.37 -24.34 5.58
CA GLY A 415 -22.78 -22.96 5.84
C GLY A 415 -21.70 -22.11 6.53
N LYS A 416 -20.42 -22.49 6.40
CA LYS A 416 -19.30 -21.86 7.08
C LYS A 416 -18.30 -21.22 6.13
N ILE A 417 -17.75 -20.10 6.58
CA ILE A 417 -16.57 -19.44 6.03
C ILE A 417 -15.41 -19.66 7.01
N ILE A 418 -14.23 -19.99 6.48
CA ILE A 418 -12.98 -20.09 7.24
C ILE A 418 -12.08 -18.95 6.81
N VAL A 419 -11.55 -18.23 7.80
CA VAL A 419 -10.71 -17.03 7.64
C VAL A 419 -9.40 -17.23 8.41
N TYR A 420 -8.27 -16.82 7.84
CA TYR A 420 -7.03 -16.60 8.59
C TYR A 420 -6.94 -15.13 8.98
N ASN A 421 -6.54 -14.84 10.21
CA ASN A 421 -6.40 -13.49 10.76
C ASN A 421 -4.93 -13.25 11.14
N SER A 422 -4.31 -12.25 10.51
CA SER A 422 -3.03 -11.68 10.92
C SER A 422 -3.28 -10.56 11.92
N GLY A 423 -2.56 -10.52 13.04
CA GLY A 423 -2.57 -9.38 13.97
C GLY A 423 -1.14 -9.03 14.35
N THR A 424 -0.73 -7.79 14.11
CA THR A 424 0.67 -7.35 14.23
C THR A 424 0.89 -6.55 15.51
N SER A 425 -0.12 -5.82 15.96
CA SER A 425 -0.08 -5.00 17.18
C SER A 425 0.00 -5.83 18.48
N SER A 426 0.29 -5.15 19.59
CA SER A 426 0.67 -5.77 20.87
C SER A 426 -0.39 -6.70 21.47
N VAL A 427 0.08 -7.73 22.18
CA VAL A 427 -0.78 -8.64 22.93
C VAL A 427 -1.50 -7.88 24.04
N ARG A 428 -2.82 -8.10 24.18
CA ARG A 428 -3.63 -7.53 25.27
C ARG A 428 -3.29 -8.14 26.63
N GLU A 429 -3.51 -7.35 27.69
CA GLU A 429 -3.63 -7.82 29.07
C GLU A 429 -4.67 -8.95 29.23
N GLU A 430 -4.36 -9.98 30.03
CA GLU A 430 -5.33 -11.04 30.37
C GLU A 430 -6.60 -10.50 31.07
N ASP A 431 -6.49 -9.36 31.77
CA ASP A 431 -7.62 -8.68 32.43
C ASP A 431 -8.56 -7.98 31.42
N GLU A 432 -8.11 -7.69 30.18
CA GLU A 432 -9.00 -7.24 29.09
C GLU A 432 -9.57 -8.43 28.30
N LEU A 433 -8.73 -9.39 27.92
CA LEU A 433 -9.13 -10.55 27.14
C LEU A 433 -8.44 -11.82 27.65
N ALA A 434 -9.15 -12.57 28.49
CA ALA A 434 -8.63 -13.75 29.15
C ALA A 434 -8.08 -14.80 28.18
N GLY A 435 -6.82 -15.21 28.38
CA GLY A 435 -6.08 -16.11 27.50
C GLY A 435 -5.10 -15.42 26.54
N CYS A 436 -5.07 -14.09 26.48
CA CYS A 436 -4.02 -13.36 25.76
C CYS A 436 -2.74 -13.30 26.59
N ILE A 437 -1.73 -14.06 26.17
CA ILE A 437 -0.48 -14.26 26.91
C ILE A 437 0.69 -13.69 26.10
N ASP A 438 1.56 -12.94 26.78
CA ASP A 438 2.74 -12.27 26.24
C ASP A 438 3.89 -13.25 25.94
N GLU A 439 5.12 -12.76 25.71
CA GLU A 439 6.31 -13.62 25.54
C GLU A 439 6.90 -14.14 26.88
N SER A 440 6.06 -14.40 27.88
CA SER A 440 6.46 -14.97 29.18
C SER A 440 7.40 -16.18 29.02
N PRO A 441 8.68 -16.09 29.44
CA PRO A 441 9.69 -17.09 29.09
C PRO A 441 9.37 -18.52 29.54
N GLY A 442 9.05 -19.38 28.57
CA GLY A 442 8.71 -20.79 28.78
C GLY A 442 7.21 -21.09 28.86
N ASP A 443 6.33 -20.11 28.61
CA ASP A 443 4.92 -20.36 28.35
C ASP A 443 4.69 -20.61 26.86
N ASP A 444 4.20 -21.79 26.49
CA ASP A 444 3.92 -22.15 25.10
C ASP A 444 2.59 -21.60 24.59
N ARG A 445 1.80 -20.93 25.44
CA ARG A 445 0.44 -20.43 25.15
C ARG A 445 0.39 -18.99 24.63
N THR A 446 1.55 -18.35 24.43
CA THR A 446 1.65 -16.97 23.92
C THR A 446 0.84 -16.74 22.64
N ALA A 447 0.32 -15.52 22.48
CA ALA A 447 -0.38 -15.06 21.29
C ALA A 447 0.57 -14.62 20.15
N LEU A 448 1.87 -14.50 20.43
CA LEU A 448 2.91 -14.37 19.41
C LEU A 448 3.14 -15.70 18.69
N PHE A 449 3.82 -15.68 17.54
CA PHE A 449 4.21 -16.89 16.79
C PHE A 449 3.02 -17.78 16.39
N ARG A 450 1.86 -17.17 16.09
CA ARG A 450 0.61 -17.86 15.72
C ARG A 450 -0.15 -17.10 14.62
N ILE A 451 -1.01 -17.84 13.91
CA ILE A 451 -2.07 -17.29 13.05
C ILE A 451 -3.41 -17.71 13.68
N ASP A 452 -4.39 -16.80 13.78
CA ASP A 452 -5.72 -17.16 14.25
C ASP A 452 -6.58 -17.72 13.10
N VAL A 453 -7.15 -18.91 13.29
CA VAL A 453 -8.10 -19.53 12.35
C VAL A 453 -9.52 -19.30 12.86
N ILE A 454 -10.31 -18.55 12.11
CA ILE A 454 -11.66 -18.11 12.50
C ILE A 454 -12.72 -18.83 11.66
N GLU A 455 -13.77 -19.32 12.33
CA GLU A 455 -14.97 -19.87 11.71
C GLU A 455 -16.12 -18.86 11.80
N ILE A 456 -16.71 -18.49 10.66
CA ILE A 456 -17.90 -17.62 10.54
C ILE A 456 -19.08 -18.45 10.00
N PRO A 457 -20.14 -18.72 10.79
CA PRO A 457 -21.35 -19.37 10.29
C PRO A 457 -22.26 -18.34 9.59
N VAL A 458 -22.62 -18.58 8.32
CA VAL A 458 -23.43 -17.62 7.54
C VAL A 458 -24.87 -17.53 8.05
N ASP A 459 -25.45 -18.65 8.50
CA ASP A 459 -26.80 -18.68 9.10
C ASP A 459 -26.88 -17.92 10.44
N ASP A 460 -25.74 -17.66 11.10
CA ASP A 460 -25.67 -16.95 12.39
C ASP A 460 -24.25 -16.39 12.66
N PRO A 461 -23.89 -15.23 12.08
CA PRO A 461 -22.56 -14.64 12.24
C PRO A 461 -22.22 -14.23 13.67
N SER A 462 -23.20 -14.15 14.58
CA SER A 462 -22.96 -13.87 16.00
C SER A 462 -22.21 -14.99 16.73
N LYS A 463 -22.14 -16.19 16.12
CA LYS A 463 -21.41 -17.38 16.63
C LYS A 463 -20.00 -17.53 16.05
N SER A 464 -19.51 -16.50 15.36
CA SER A 464 -18.16 -16.45 14.82
C SER A 464 -17.12 -16.47 15.94
N ARG A 465 -16.02 -17.19 15.72
CA ARG A 465 -14.98 -17.39 16.76
C ARG A 465 -13.69 -17.95 16.17
N ILE A 466 -12.58 -17.72 16.87
CA ILE A 466 -11.35 -18.50 16.71
C ILE A 466 -11.65 -19.98 17.02
N VAL A 467 -11.19 -20.89 16.16
CA VAL A 467 -11.36 -22.36 16.31
C VAL A 467 -10.03 -23.11 16.43
N ASP A 468 -8.92 -22.51 16.01
CA ASP A 468 -7.55 -22.96 16.24
C ASP A 468 -6.62 -21.75 16.12
N SER A 469 -5.44 -21.80 16.75
CA SER A 469 -4.40 -20.76 16.66
C SER A 469 -3.02 -21.41 16.45
N PRO A 470 -2.78 -22.07 15.29
CA PRO A 470 -1.58 -22.87 15.05
C PRO A 470 -0.28 -22.05 15.14
N ALA A 471 0.70 -22.64 15.82
CA ALA A 471 2.04 -22.07 15.98
C ALA A 471 2.93 -22.33 14.75
N VAL A 472 2.61 -21.71 13.61
CA VAL A 472 3.25 -22.02 12.31
C VAL A 472 4.72 -21.57 12.21
N PHE A 473 5.15 -20.66 13.09
CA PHE A 473 6.51 -20.10 13.14
C PHE A 473 7.45 -20.94 14.01
N ALA A 474 6.91 -21.93 14.74
CA ALA A 474 7.69 -22.82 15.58
C ALA A 474 8.70 -23.64 14.77
N ASP A 475 9.81 -24.00 15.40
CA ASP A 475 10.79 -24.95 14.88
C ASP A 475 10.13 -26.35 14.75
N PRO A 476 10.13 -26.98 13.56
CA PRO A 476 9.35 -28.19 13.31
C PRO A 476 9.94 -29.46 13.93
N GLU A 477 11.21 -29.47 14.35
CA GLU A 477 11.84 -30.62 15.01
C GLU A 477 11.71 -30.57 16.54
N THR A 478 11.73 -29.36 17.13
CA THR A 478 11.84 -29.13 18.58
C THR A 478 10.59 -28.49 19.20
N GLY A 479 9.74 -27.83 18.41
CA GLY A 479 8.54 -27.13 18.86
C GLY A 479 8.79 -25.77 19.51
N VAL A 480 10.00 -25.20 19.42
CA VAL A 480 10.32 -23.87 19.96
C VAL A 480 9.66 -22.79 19.11
N LEU A 481 8.81 -21.95 19.71
CA LEU A 481 7.94 -20.99 19.00
C LEU A 481 8.70 -19.96 18.15
N ALA A 482 9.79 -19.39 18.68
CA ALA A 482 10.73 -18.54 17.93
C ALA A 482 11.73 -19.39 17.12
N GLY A 483 11.20 -20.15 16.15
CA GLY A 483 11.92 -21.08 15.28
C GLY A 483 12.33 -20.53 13.91
N LEU A 484 12.04 -19.25 13.66
CA LEU A 484 12.32 -18.51 12.43
C LEU A 484 13.27 -17.32 12.71
N TRP A 485 13.36 -16.34 11.81
CA TRP A 485 14.29 -15.22 11.96
C TRP A 485 14.05 -14.42 13.26
N ARG A 486 15.15 -14.03 13.93
CA ARG A 486 15.15 -13.46 15.29
C ARG A 486 15.36 -11.95 15.35
N GLY A 487 15.38 -11.30 14.19
CA GLY A 487 15.60 -9.86 14.06
C GLY A 487 17.07 -9.47 13.99
N GLY A 488 17.33 -8.33 13.36
CA GLY A 488 18.64 -7.67 13.26
C GLY A 488 19.27 -7.73 11.86
N ASP A 489 20.47 -7.17 11.77
CA ASP A 489 21.31 -7.08 10.59
C ASP A 489 21.72 -8.44 9.98
N HIS A 490 21.75 -8.51 8.65
CA HIS A 490 22.27 -9.64 7.87
C HIS A 490 23.79 -9.51 7.53
N GLY A 491 24.40 -8.36 7.81
CA GLY A 491 25.83 -8.05 7.67
C GLY A 491 26.10 -6.69 7.02
N ASP A 492 27.38 -6.30 6.98
CA ASP A 492 27.87 -5.09 6.29
C ASP A 492 27.21 -4.93 4.89
N GLU A 493 26.62 -3.75 4.63
CA GLU A 493 25.87 -3.40 3.39
C GLU A 493 24.46 -4.04 3.23
N THR A 494 23.90 -4.67 4.27
CA THR A 494 22.51 -5.18 4.30
C THR A 494 21.60 -4.33 5.21
N GLN A 495 20.40 -4.83 5.53
CA GLN A 495 19.43 -4.17 6.40
C GLN A 495 19.17 -4.94 7.71
N ASP A 496 18.70 -4.20 8.73
CA ASP A 496 18.02 -4.77 9.89
C ASP A 496 16.65 -5.32 9.49
N THR A 497 16.51 -6.64 9.43
CA THR A 497 15.23 -7.32 9.17
C THR A 497 14.52 -7.61 10.49
N SER A 498 13.19 -7.44 10.55
CA SER A 498 12.39 -7.60 11.78
C SER A 498 12.33 -9.06 12.29
N GLN A 499 12.12 -9.27 13.60
CA GLN A 499 11.88 -10.62 14.15
C GLN A 499 10.59 -11.23 13.56
N THR A 500 10.57 -12.54 13.30
CA THR A 500 9.40 -13.22 12.73
C THR A 500 8.47 -13.77 13.81
N ASP A 501 7.52 -12.96 14.27
CA ASP A 501 6.51 -13.31 15.28
C ASP A 501 5.04 -13.18 14.81
N GLN A 502 4.81 -12.61 13.62
CA GLN A 502 3.53 -12.58 12.89
C GLN A 502 3.73 -12.61 11.37
N CYS A 503 2.65 -12.97 10.67
CA CYS A 503 2.49 -12.56 9.27
C CYS A 503 1.80 -11.20 9.19
N HIS A 504 2.17 -10.41 8.20
CA HIS A 504 1.42 -9.21 7.81
C HIS A 504 0.26 -9.65 6.91
N ASP A 505 0.58 -10.12 5.70
CA ASP A 505 -0.38 -10.74 4.78
C ASP A 505 -0.25 -12.27 4.73
N ILE A 506 -1.37 -12.93 4.43
CA ILE A 506 -1.39 -14.36 4.09
C ILE A 506 -2.24 -14.55 2.83
N THR A 507 -1.64 -14.51 1.64
CA THR A 507 -2.38 -14.75 0.40
C THR A 507 -2.67 -16.23 0.21
N VAL A 508 -3.94 -16.59 0.06
CA VAL A 508 -4.39 -17.97 -0.11
C VAL A 508 -4.64 -18.30 -1.59
N PHE A 509 -4.25 -19.50 -2.01
CA PHE A 509 -4.56 -20.06 -3.32
C PHE A 509 -5.29 -21.42 -3.17
N PRO A 510 -6.58 -21.43 -2.74
CA PRO A 510 -7.22 -22.61 -2.15
C PRO A 510 -7.35 -23.82 -3.08
N SER A 511 -7.27 -23.60 -4.40
CA SER A 511 -7.35 -24.68 -5.40
C SER A 511 -6.06 -25.48 -5.57
N ALA A 512 -4.89 -24.83 -5.44
CA ALA A 512 -3.58 -25.48 -5.34
C ALA A 512 -3.29 -25.95 -3.90
N LYS A 513 -4.07 -25.42 -2.94
CA LYS A 513 -3.98 -25.69 -1.49
C LYS A 513 -2.71 -25.15 -0.84
N ILE A 514 -2.18 -24.07 -1.38
CA ILE A 514 -1.06 -23.33 -0.80
C ILE A 514 -1.50 -21.95 -0.31
N ALA A 515 -0.74 -21.37 0.61
CA ALA A 515 -0.81 -19.95 0.93
C ALA A 515 0.61 -19.38 1.09
N GLY A 516 0.80 -18.13 0.68
CA GLY A 516 2.04 -17.38 0.87
C GLY A 516 1.86 -16.42 2.04
N GLY A 517 2.59 -16.62 3.12
CA GLY A 517 2.69 -15.66 4.21
C GLY A 517 3.83 -14.70 3.94
N ALA A 518 3.54 -13.40 3.84
CA ALA A 518 4.55 -12.37 3.98
C ALA A 518 4.60 -12.03 5.47
N CYS A 519 5.70 -12.39 6.12
CA CYS A 519 5.77 -12.39 7.56
C CYS A 519 6.99 -11.64 8.06
N SER A 520 6.82 -10.88 9.13
CA SER A 520 7.73 -9.86 9.67
C SER A 520 9.24 -9.99 9.32
N GLY A 521 9.88 -11.16 9.45
CA GLY A 521 11.24 -11.41 8.94
C GLY A 521 11.42 -12.59 7.96
N ASN A 522 10.36 -13.22 7.47
CA ASN A 522 10.39 -14.36 6.54
C ASN A 522 9.24 -14.37 5.53
N GLY A 523 9.56 -14.68 4.27
CA GLY A 523 8.57 -15.20 3.31
C GLY A 523 8.32 -16.68 3.59
N ILE A 524 7.06 -17.10 3.66
CA ILE A 524 6.69 -18.46 4.08
C ILE A 524 5.69 -19.09 3.10
N LEU A 525 5.90 -20.35 2.72
CA LEU A 525 4.93 -21.16 2.00
C LEU A 525 4.21 -22.12 2.95
N PHE A 526 2.87 -22.14 2.92
CA PHE A 526 2.03 -22.99 3.77
C PHE A 526 1.22 -24.02 2.95
N ASP A 527 1.11 -25.26 3.45
CA ASP A 527 0.09 -26.22 3.02
C ASP A 527 -1.22 -25.88 3.75
N ILE A 528 -2.26 -25.60 2.98
CA ILE A 528 -3.63 -25.34 3.45
C ILE A 528 -4.61 -26.44 3.00
N SER A 529 -4.10 -27.64 2.68
CA SER A 529 -4.90 -28.84 2.38
C SER A 529 -5.89 -29.20 3.48
N ASN A 530 -5.64 -28.75 4.71
CA ASN A 530 -6.64 -28.62 5.75
C ASN A 530 -6.75 -27.13 6.16
N PRO A 531 -7.78 -26.39 5.69
CA PRO A 531 -7.99 -24.98 6.05
C PRO A 531 -8.15 -24.67 7.54
N LEU A 532 -8.30 -25.70 8.40
CA LEU A 532 -8.34 -25.53 9.85
C LEU A 532 -6.97 -25.70 10.53
N LYS A 533 -5.95 -26.16 9.80
CA LYS A 533 -4.58 -26.42 10.30
C LYS A 533 -3.55 -26.17 9.19
N PRO A 534 -3.26 -24.90 8.83
CA PRO A 534 -2.11 -24.57 7.99
C PRO A 534 -0.82 -25.16 8.56
N GLN A 535 0.09 -25.60 7.69
CA GLN A 535 1.41 -26.13 8.06
C GLN A 535 2.48 -25.48 7.20
N ARG A 536 3.64 -25.14 7.77
CA ARG A 536 4.78 -24.61 7.01
C ARG A 536 5.35 -25.69 6.08
N MET A 537 5.55 -25.34 4.82
CA MET A 537 6.18 -26.18 3.79
C MET A 537 7.66 -25.82 3.61
N ASP A 538 7.94 -24.52 3.51
CA ASP A 538 9.25 -23.94 3.18
C ASP A 538 9.27 -22.47 3.65
N GLU A 539 10.46 -21.93 3.88
CA GLU A 539 10.68 -20.56 4.37
C GLU A 539 11.93 -19.92 3.74
N VAL A 540 11.88 -18.61 3.53
CA VAL A 540 12.98 -17.80 2.97
C VAL A 540 13.25 -16.56 3.81
N VAL A 541 14.50 -16.11 3.80
CA VAL A 541 14.98 -14.86 4.39
C VAL A 541 15.73 -14.11 3.30
N ASP A 542 15.65 -12.78 3.29
CA ASP A 542 16.15 -11.94 2.20
C ASP A 542 16.85 -10.73 2.79
N THR A 543 18.11 -10.50 2.39
CA THR A 543 18.97 -9.46 2.97
C THR A 543 18.66 -8.05 2.45
N GLY A 544 17.74 -7.94 1.48
CA GLY A 544 17.21 -6.66 0.98
C GLY A 544 15.92 -6.20 1.68
N PHE A 545 15.34 -7.05 2.53
CA PHE A 545 14.03 -6.84 3.16
C PHE A 545 14.16 -6.32 4.60
N ALA A 546 13.38 -5.31 4.97
CA ALA A 546 13.23 -4.88 6.36
C ALA A 546 12.03 -5.57 7.06
N TYR A 547 10.93 -5.73 6.32
CA TYR A 547 9.65 -6.20 6.81
C TYR A 547 8.78 -6.77 5.67
N TRP A 548 8.59 -8.09 5.62
CA TRP A 548 7.85 -8.73 4.53
C TRP A 548 6.36 -8.37 4.62
N HIS A 549 5.86 -7.70 3.59
CA HIS A 549 4.57 -7.04 3.57
C HIS A 549 3.46 -7.89 2.95
N SER A 550 3.52 -8.10 1.62
CA SER A 550 2.50 -8.84 0.86
C SER A 550 3.08 -10.02 0.09
N ALA A 551 2.22 -10.97 -0.29
CA ALA A 551 2.55 -12.10 -1.14
C ALA A 551 1.53 -12.20 -2.27
N THR A 552 1.95 -12.32 -3.53
CA THR A 552 1.05 -12.46 -4.69
C THR A 552 1.48 -13.62 -5.59
N PHE A 553 0.61 -14.63 -5.77
CA PHE A 553 0.86 -15.70 -6.73
C PHE A 553 0.54 -15.27 -8.17
N ASN A 554 1.18 -15.91 -9.15
CA ASN A 554 0.82 -15.78 -10.55
C ASN A 554 -0.48 -16.53 -10.93
N ASN A 555 -0.94 -16.38 -12.19
CA ASN A 555 -2.18 -16.95 -12.74
C ASN A 555 -2.40 -18.45 -12.46
N ASP A 556 -1.34 -19.25 -12.31
CA ASP A 556 -1.40 -20.71 -12.12
C ASP A 556 -1.06 -21.16 -10.68
N GLY A 557 -0.62 -20.27 -9.78
CA GLY A 557 -0.13 -20.66 -8.44
C GLY A 557 1.23 -21.36 -8.44
N THR A 558 2.09 -21.05 -9.43
CA THR A 558 3.42 -21.67 -9.64
C THR A 558 4.60 -20.73 -9.36
N LYS A 559 4.32 -19.47 -9.07
CA LYS A 559 5.28 -18.42 -8.70
C LYS A 559 4.65 -17.57 -7.61
N VAL A 560 5.48 -16.94 -6.78
CA VAL A 560 5.05 -15.90 -5.82
C VAL A 560 6.00 -14.70 -5.91
N ILE A 561 5.43 -13.51 -5.89
CA ILE A 561 6.12 -12.24 -5.62
C ILE A 561 5.90 -11.94 -4.14
N PHE A 562 6.96 -11.64 -3.40
CA PHE A 562 6.87 -11.04 -2.07
C PHE A 562 7.28 -9.57 -2.14
N THR A 563 6.58 -8.69 -1.42
CA THR A 563 6.89 -7.25 -1.33
C THR A 563 7.45 -6.89 0.05
N ASP A 564 8.26 -5.84 0.14
CA ASP A 564 8.90 -5.37 1.38
C ASP A 564 8.39 -3.99 1.79
N GLU A 565 8.00 -3.82 3.07
CA GLU A 565 7.61 -2.53 3.62
C GLU A 565 8.81 -1.75 4.16
N TRP A 566 9.82 -1.50 3.32
CA TRP A 566 11.02 -0.78 3.77
C TRP A 566 10.68 0.62 4.30
N GLY A 567 11.02 0.85 5.57
CA GLY A 567 10.71 2.11 6.27
C GLY A 567 9.36 2.13 6.99
N GLY A 568 8.57 1.04 6.93
CA GLY A 568 7.27 0.91 7.61
C GLY A 568 6.22 1.89 7.06
N GLY A 569 6.21 2.07 5.75
CA GLY A 569 5.26 2.93 5.02
C GLY A 569 5.46 4.44 5.21
N GLY A 570 6.06 4.87 6.33
CA GLY A 570 6.15 6.29 6.73
C GLY A 570 7.43 7.02 6.37
N ARG A 571 8.31 6.49 5.51
CA ARG A 571 9.63 7.10 5.18
C ARG A 571 9.92 7.10 3.68
N ALA A 572 10.71 8.07 3.22
CA ALA A 572 11.19 8.14 1.82
C ALA A 572 12.27 7.08 1.56
N ARG A 573 11.95 6.08 0.72
CA ARG A 573 12.72 4.82 0.56
C ARG A 573 12.82 4.32 -0.90
N CYS A 574 12.75 5.28 -1.83
CA CYS A 574 13.00 5.12 -3.26
C CYS A 574 13.89 6.26 -3.79
N ARG A 575 14.83 6.75 -2.96
CA ARG A 575 15.62 7.96 -3.25
C ARG A 575 16.75 7.65 -4.21
N ALA A 576 17.29 8.67 -4.88
CA ALA A 576 18.25 8.50 -5.99
C ALA A 576 19.63 7.90 -5.62
N PHE A 577 19.83 7.56 -4.34
CA PHE A 577 21.01 6.92 -3.76
C PHE A 577 20.70 5.63 -2.98
N ASP A 578 19.42 5.29 -2.75
CA ASP A 578 19.04 4.06 -2.07
C ASP A 578 19.34 2.85 -3.00
N PRO A 579 19.85 1.71 -2.49
CA PRO A 579 20.11 0.53 -3.32
C PRO A 579 18.86 -0.05 -3.97
N LEU A 580 18.92 -0.40 -5.26
CA LEU A 580 17.79 -1.00 -6.00
C LEU A 580 17.37 -2.41 -5.51
N THR A 581 18.09 -2.99 -4.56
CA THR A 581 17.76 -4.24 -3.86
C THR A 581 17.16 -4.02 -2.46
N TRP A 582 16.96 -2.77 -2.03
CA TRP A 582 16.39 -2.40 -0.73
C TRP A 582 14.93 -1.96 -0.90
N GLY A 583 14.00 -2.57 -0.16
CA GLY A 583 12.56 -2.34 -0.38
C GLY A 583 12.11 -2.75 -1.79
N ALA A 584 12.67 -3.84 -2.32
CA ALA A 584 12.43 -4.37 -3.66
C ALA A 584 11.64 -5.68 -3.57
N ASP A 585 10.72 -5.90 -4.50
CA ASP A 585 9.97 -7.15 -4.58
C ASP A 585 10.89 -8.31 -4.94
N ALA A 586 10.76 -9.43 -4.25
CA ALA A 586 11.51 -10.65 -4.53
C ALA A 586 10.62 -11.70 -5.19
N ILE A 587 11.06 -12.20 -6.35
CA ILE A 587 10.30 -13.13 -7.18
C ILE A 587 10.84 -14.56 -7.03
N TYR A 588 9.95 -15.48 -6.65
CA TYR A 588 10.27 -16.90 -6.41
C TYR A 588 9.42 -17.80 -7.33
N ASP A 589 10.06 -18.79 -7.96
CA ASP A 589 9.37 -19.93 -8.58
C ASP A 589 9.06 -20.99 -7.49
N ILE A 590 7.91 -21.65 -7.58
CA ILE A 590 7.53 -22.73 -6.64
C ILE A 590 7.87 -24.08 -7.29
N VAL A 591 8.96 -24.70 -6.86
CA VAL A 591 9.52 -25.93 -7.44
C VAL A 591 9.47 -27.07 -6.43
N ASP A 592 8.75 -28.15 -6.75
CA ASP A 592 8.51 -29.33 -5.89
C ASP A 592 8.02 -29.01 -4.44
N GLY A 593 7.48 -27.80 -4.23
CA GLY A 593 6.99 -27.32 -2.93
C GLY A 593 7.96 -26.39 -2.19
N GLN A 594 9.05 -25.96 -2.82
CA GLN A 594 10.04 -25.03 -2.27
C GLN A 594 10.09 -23.71 -3.06
N LEU A 595 10.59 -22.65 -2.41
CA LEU A 595 10.71 -21.30 -2.95
C LEU A 595 12.11 -21.09 -3.58
N GLU A 596 12.21 -21.21 -4.90
CA GLU A 596 13.45 -20.90 -5.62
C GLU A 596 13.48 -19.43 -6.05
N PHE A 597 14.36 -18.61 -5.44
CA PHE A 597 14.59 -17.22 -5.84
C PHE A 597 15.00 -17.10 -7.32
N ARG A 598 14.53 -16.02 -7.97
CA ARG A 598 14.79 -15.75 -9.40
C ARG A 598 15.30 -14.35 -9.71
N GLY A 599 14.77 -13.31 -9.07
CA GLY A 599 15.12 -11.93 -9.34
C GLY A 599 14.34 -10.94 -8.48
N TYR A 600 14.71 -9.67 -8.59
CA TYR A 600 14.04 -8.55 -7.91
C TYR A 600 13.33 -7.62 -8.90
N PHE A 601 12.31 -6.91 -8.42
CA PHE A 601 11.76 -5.71 -9.06
C PHE A 601 11.71 -4.55 -8.06
N LYS A 602 12.01 -3.33 -8.51
CA LYS A 602 11.89 -2.08 -7.73
C LYS A 602 11.37 -1.01 -8.69
N LEU A 603 10.52 -0.12 -8.20
CA LEU A 603 10.16 1.13 -8.90
C LEU A 603 11.43 1.84 -9.41
N PRO A 604 11.58 2.07 -10.72
CA PRO A 604 12.81 2.66 -11.28
C PRO A 604 12.85 4.19 -11.20
N ALA A 605 11.77 4.83 -10.75
CA ALA A 605 11.70 6.27 -10.52
C ALA A 605 12.37 6.66 -9.19
N PRO A 606 13.35 7.57 -9.19
CA PRO A 606 13.90 8.12 -7.96
C PRO A 606 13.05 9.26 -7.42
N GLN A 607 12.81 9.25 -6.11
CA GLN A 607 11.91 10.16 -5.41
C GLN A 607 12.62 11.07 -4.39
N VAL A 608 11.95 12.17 -4.01
CA VAL A 608 12.40 13.16 -3.01
C VAL A 608 11.98 12.77 -1.58
N GLU A 609 12.38 13.54 -0.57
CA GLU A 609 12.12 13.19 0.84
C GLU A 609 10.66 13.37 1.26
N GLN A 610 9.88 14.22 0.59
CA GLN A 610 8.44 14.37 0.86
C GLN A 610 7.62 13.16 0.38
N GLU A 611 8.24 12.26 -0.40
CA GLU A 611 7.61 11.07 -1.00
C GLU A 611 7.93 9.81 -0.16
N ASN A 612 7.03 9.47 0.78
CA ASN A 612 7.09 8.17 1.45
C ASN A 612 6.90 7.05 0.41
N CYS A 613 7.87 6.14 0.25
CA CYS A 613 7.87 5.20 -0.88
C CYS A 613 8.06 3.75 -0.47
N VAL A 614 7.06 2.91 -0.76
CA VAL A 614 7.06 1.50 -0.39
C VAL A 614 6.19 0.65 -1.32
N ALA A 615 6.53 -0.64 -1.42
CA ALA A 615 5.83 -1.62 -2.25
C ALA A 615 4.60 -2.18 -1.53
N HIS A 616 3.40 -1.91 -2.06
CA HIS A 616 2.12 -2.25 -1.41
C HIS A 616 1.16 -3.04 -2.33
N ASN A 617 -0.05 -3.30 -1.84
CA ASN A 617 -0.92 -4.37 -2.34
C ASN A 617 -1.34 -4.25 -3.81
N GLY A 618 -1.35 -5.39 -4.49
CA GLY A 618 -1.53 -5.50 -5.95
C GLY A 618 -2.22 -6.79 -6.38
N SER A 619 -2.46 -6.96 -7.68
CA SER A 619 -3.08 -8.17 -8.24
C SER A 619 -2.60 -8.53 -9.63
N ILE A 620 -2.94 -9.74 -10.09
CA ILE A 620 -2.57 -10.24 -11.41
C ILE A 620 -3.52 -9.70 -12.49
N VAL A 621 -2.94 -9.05 -13.51
CA VAL A 621 -3.64 -8.72 -14.75
C VAL A 621 -3.72 -9.98 -15.62
N PRO A 622 -4.92 -10.47 -15.97
CA PRO A 622 -5.12 -11.81 -16.51
C PRO A 622 -4.90 -11.89 -18.03
N VAL A 623 -3.72 -11.47 -18.52
CA VAL A 623 -3.36 -11.65 -19.95
C VAL A 623 -3.01 -13.12 -20.20
N PRO A 624 -3.65 -13.81 -21.16
CA PRO A 624 -3.42 -15.23 -21.39
C PRO A 624 -1.97 -15.52 -21.78
N GLY A 625 -1.32 -16.44 -21.07
CA GLY A 625 0.07 -16.86 -21.37
C GLY A 625 1.15 -15.89 -20.91
N ARG A 626 0.81 -14.96 -20.02
CA ARG A 626 1.75 -14.06 -19.31
C ARG A 626 1.45 -14.07 -17.82
N ASP A 627 2.45 -13.70 -17.03
CA ASP A 627 2.33 -13.40 -15.61
C ASP A 627 2.57 -11.88 -15.49
N ILE A 628 1.51 -11.10 -15.28
CA ILE A 628 1.57 -9.63 -15.19
C ILE A 628 0.96 -9.21 -13.85
N PHE A 629 1.71 -8.43 -13.08
CA PHE A 629 1.29 -7.87 -11.79
C PHE A 629 0.99 -6.38 -11.97
N VAL A 630 -0.09 -5.88 -11.38
CA VAL A 630 -0.29 -4.44 -11.12
C VAL A 630 -0.18 -4.21 -9.63
N GLN A 631 0.58 -3.19 -9.25
CA GLN A 631 1.06 -2.97 -7.88
C GLN A 631 0.84 -1.53 -7.45
N ALA A 632 0.51 -1.34 -6.17
CA ALA A 632 0.49 -0.04 -5.53
C ALA A 632 1.88 0.34 -5.00
N TRP A 633 2.29 1.59 -5.19
CA TRP A 633 3.43 2.16 -4.47
C TRP A 633 2.95 3.38 -3.66
N TYR A 634 3.36 3.44 -2.39
CA TYR A 634 3.23 4.66 -1.60
C TYR A 634 4.05 5.75 -2.29
N GLN A 635 3.44 6.93 -2.45
CA GLN A 635 3.75 8.08 -3.32
C GLN A 635 4.43 7.90 -4.70
N GLY A 636 5.00 6.75 -5.08
CA GLY A 636 5.50 6.40 -6.42
C GLY A 636 4.48 5.75 -7.35
N GLY A 637 3.20 5.86 -7.01
CA GLY A 637 2.10 5.59 -7.93
C GLY A 637 1.76 4.11 -8.14
N ILE A 638 1.78 3.69 -9.40
CA ILE A 638 1.34 2.39 -9.88
C ILE A 638 2.35 1.87 -10.90
N SER A 639 2.92 0.69 -10.64
CA SER A 639 3.71 -0.06 -11.62
C SER A 639 2.92 -1.26 -12.13
N ILE A 640 3.03 -1.56 -13.43
CA ILE A 640 2.57 -2.81 -14.03
C ILE A 640 3.76 -3.56 -14.60
N VAL A 641 3.99 -4.76 -14.08
CA VAL A 641 5.22 -5.55 -14.29
C VAL A 641 4.89 -6.86 -14.99
N ASP A 642 5.52 -7.14 -16.13
CA ASP A 642 5.54 -8.49 -16.70
C ASP A 642 6.69 -9.28 -16.06
N PHE A 643 6.33 -10.34 -15.33
CA PHE A 643 7.26 -11.28 -14.69
C PHE A 643 7.09 -12.71 -15.25
N THR A 644 6.64 -12.83 -16.51
CA THR A 644 6.54 -14.13 -17.19
C THR A 644 7.90 -14.85 -17.24
N ASP A 645 8.99 -14.09 -17.38
CA ASP A 645 10.33 -14.51 -16.96
C ASP A 645 10.61 -13.98 -15.55
N SER A 646 10.61 -14.87 -14.57
CA SER A 646 10.81 -14.56 -13.14
C SER A 646 12.18 -13.94 -12.85
N ALA A 647 13.17 -14.15 -13.73
CA ALA A 647 14.53 -13.64 -13.57
C ALA A 647 14.77 -12.29 -14.25
N ASN A 648 13.84 -11.83 -15.09
CA ASN A 648 13.92 -10.57 -15.84
C ASN A 648 12.55 -9.85 -15.85
N PRO A 649 12.02 -9.41 -14.69
CA PRO A 649 10.79 -8.62 -14.64
C PRO A 649 10.96 -7.27 -15.34
N VAL A 650 9.90 -6.78 -15.99
CA VAL A 650 9.91 -5.53 -16.77
C VAL A 650 8.66 -4.71 -16.49
N GLU A 651 8.82 -3.44 -16.09
CA GLU A 651 7.72 -2.47 -16.06
C GLU A 651 7.23 -2.18 -17.49
N ILE A 652 5.95 -2.39 -17.76
CA ILE A 652 5.33 -2.26 -19.09
C ILE A 652 4.30 -1.13 -19.18
N ALA A 653 3.85 -0.60 -18.05
CA ALA A 653 2.94 0.53 -17.91
C ALA A 653 3.08 1.11 -16.49
N TYR A 654 2.81 2.41 -16.32
CA TYR A 654 2.78 3.05 -15.01
C TYR A 654 1.82 4.25 -14.97
N PHE A 655 1.46 4.66 -13.77
CA PHE A 655 0.86 5.96 -13.48
C PHE A 655 1.45 6.51 -12.18
N ASP A 656 1.73 7.80 -12.12
CA ASP A 656 2.36 8.42 -10.95
C ASP A 656 1.98 9.90 -10.76
N ARG A 657 2.16 10.41 -9.54
CA ARG A 657 1.92 11.81 -9.15
C ARG A 657 3.03 12.32 -8.25
N GLY A 658 3.40 13.59 -8.41
CA GLY A 658 4.21 14.29 -7.41
C GLY A 658 3.56 14.32 -6.01
N PRO A 659 4.35 14.64 -4.98
CA PRO A 659 3.95 14.42 -3.59
C PRO A 659 2.69 15.17 -3.17
N ILE A 660 2.05 14.73 -2.08
CA ILE A 660 0.85 15.35 -1.51
C ILE A 660 1.10 16.83 -1.19
N ASP A 661 2.23 17.11 -0.55
CA ASP A 661 2.72 18.45 -0.23
C ASP A 661 4.16 18.67 -0.76
N GLY A 662 4.60 19.92 -0.86
CA GLY A 662 5.90 20.30 -1.40
C GLY A 662 6.99 20.56 -0.35
N GLU A 663 6.63 20.55 0.94
CA GLU A 663 7.50 20.91 2.06
C GLU A 663 7.42 19.88 3.21
N ASP A 664 6.25 19.30 3.49
CA ASP A 664 6.08 18.26 4.53
C ASP A 664 5.95 16.85 3.95
N MET A 665 6.56 15.86 4.61
CA MET A 665 6.29 14.45 4.32
C MET A 665 4.91 14.05 4.87
N VAL A 666 4.03 13.63 3.96
CA VAL A 666 2.69 13.10 4.28
C VAL A 666 2.58 11.67 3.79
N VAL A 667 2.00 10.76 4.57
CA VAL A 667 1.76 9.37 4.14
C VAL A 667 0.69 9.34 3.04
N GLY A 668 1.11 9.10 1.79
CA GLY A 668 0.23 9.20 0.61
C GLY A 668 0.53 8.18 -0.49
N GLY A 669 -0.08 8.38 -1.67
CA GLY A 669 -0.03 7.42 -2.78
C GLY A 669 -1.00 6.26 -2.60
N PHE A 670 -0.77 5.16 -3.32
CA PHE A 670 -1.75 4.07 -3.40
C PHE A 670 -1.54 3.03 -2.29
N TRP A 671 -2.63 2.71 -1.57
CA TRP A 671 -2.68 1.57 -0.65
C TRP A 671 -2.89 0.25 -1.41
N SER A 672 -3.86 0.20 -2.33
CA SER A 672 -4.09 -1.01 -3.12
C SER A 672 -4.44 -0.68 -4.56
N VAL A 673 -3.94 -1.49 -5.49
CA VAL A 673 -4.29 -1.37 -6.91
C VAL A 673 -4.70 -2.73 -7.48
N TYR A 674 -5.98 -2.85 -7.84
CA TYR A 674 -6.57 -4.12 -8.27
C TYR A 674 -7.18 -4.07 -9.67
N TRP A 675 -6.89 -5.11 -10.45
CA TRP A 675 -7.61 -5.42 -11.68
C TRP A 675 -8.93 -6.10 -11.35
N TYR A 676 -10.04 -5.50 -11.78
CA TYR A 676 -11.36 -6.12 -11.71
C TYR A 676 -12.15 -5.84 -13.00
N ASN A 677 -12.61 -6.91 -13.65
CA ASN A 677 -13.53 -6.87 -14.81
C ASN A 677 -13.13 -5.85 -15.90
N GLY A 678 -11.86 -5.86 -16.32
CA GLY A 678 -11.38 -5.00 -17.42
C GLY A 678 -11.09 -3.54 -17.06
N THR A 679 -10.94 -3.26 -15.77
CA THR A 679 -10.65 -1.94 -15.21
C THR A 679 -9.67 -2.11 -14.05
N ILE A 680 -8.77 -1.15 -13.86
CA ILE A 680 -7.87 -1.10 -12.71
C ILE A 680 -8.41 -0.05 -11.75
N TYR A 681 -8.48 -0.37 -10.46
CA TYR A 681 -8.94 0.52 -9.40
C TYR A 681 -7.80 0.73 -8.42
N GLY A 682 -7.54 1.98 -8.00
CA GLY A 682 -6.51 2.31 -7.02
C GLY A 682 -7.09 3.09 -5.84
N THR A 683 -6.99 2.56 -4.61
CA THR A 683 -7.28 3.36 -3.40
C THR A 683 -6.05 4.17 -3.04
N GLU A 684 -6.17 5.50 -3.10
CA GLU A 684 -5.15 6.46 -2.71
C GLU A 684 -5.44 6.93 -1.28
N ILE A 685 -4.45 6.82 -0.39
CA ILE A 685 -4.58 6.99 1.07
C ILE A 685 -5.28 8.31 1.44
N VAL A 686 -4.90 9.40 0.79
CA VAL A 686 -5.37 10.76 1.08
C VAL A 686 -6.31 11.26 -0.02
N ARG A 687 -5.98 11.01 -1.29
CA ARG A 687 -6.69 11.60 -2.44
C ARG A 687 -8.04 10.95 -2.71
N GLY A 688 -8.20 9.62 -2.57
CA GLY A 688 -9.47 8.94 -2.81
C GLY A 688 -9.40 7.63 -3.61
N LEU A 689 -10.16 7.54 -4.70
CA LEU A 689 -10.29 6.34 -5.54
C LEU A 689 -10.09 6.69 -7.02
N ASP A 690 -9.04 6.15 -7.63
CA ASP A 690 -8.76 6.28 -9.06
C ASP A 690 -9.21 5.06 -9.86
N VAL A 691 -9.47 5.27 -11.15
CA VAL A 691 -9.98 4.28 -12.09
C VAL A 691 -9.19 4.38 -13.40
N PHE A 692 -8.47 3.33 -13.78
CA PHE A 692 -7.63 3.28 -14.97
C PHE A 692 -8.05 2.19 -15.96
N LYS A 693 -7.61 2.33 -17.21
CA LYS A 693 -7.61 1.24 -18.20
C LYS A 693 -6.24 1.05 -18.84
N MET A 694 -5.94 -0.21 -19.10
CA MET A 694 -4.75 -0.64 -19.83
C MET A 694 -4.92 -0.39 -21.33
N LEU A 695 -3.93 0.25 -21.95
CA LEU A 695 -3.92 0.56 -23.38
C LEU A 695 -3.07 -0.45 -24.16
N PRO A 696 -3.38 -0.71 -25.44
CA PRO A 696 -2.46 -1.40 -26.34
C PRO A 696 -1.19 -0.60 -26.58
N SER A 697 -0.03 -1.26 -26.56
CA SER A 697 1.30 -0.66 -26.71
C SER A 697 2.30 -1.63 -27.37
N GLU A 698 3.56 -1.22 -27.49
CA GLU A 698 4.69 -2.11 -27.81
C GLU A 698 4.80 -3.34 -26.89
N HIS A 699 4.36 -3.23 -25.64
CA HIS A 699 4.38 -4.33 -24.67
C HIS A 699 3.12 -5.22 -24.72
N LEU A 700 1.97 -4.73 -25.21
CA LEU A 700 0.68 -5.43 -25.16
C LEU A 700 -0.18 -5.17 -26.41
N THR A 701 -0.55 -6.20 -27.16
CA THR A 701 -1.42 -6.00 -28.35
C THR A 701 -2.88 -5.78 -27.97
N GLU A 702 -3.66 -5.21 -28.90
CA GLU A 702 -5.12 -5.10 -28.78
C GLU A 702 -5.78 -6.46 -28.48
N ASN A 703 -5.26 -7.56 -29.05
CA ASN A 703 -5.76 -8.91 -28.75
C ASN A 703 -5.41 -9.37 -27.33
N GLU A 704 -4.23 -9.02 -26.80
CA GLU A 704 -3.84 -9.35 -25.43
C GLU A 704 -4.72 -8.63 -24.41
N VAL A 705 -4.91 -7.31 -24.58
CA VAL A 705 -5.79 -6.49 -23.72
C VAL A 705 -7.23 -6.99 -23.82
N ALA A 706 -7.74 -7.21 -25.04
CA ALA A 706 -9.11 -7.72 -25.24
C ALA A 706 -9.32 -9.16 -24.74
N ALA A 707 -8.27 -9.98 -24.67
CA ALA A 707 -8.35 -11.33 -24.10
C ALA A 707 -8.33 -11.33 -22.57
N ALA A 708 -7.67 -10.36 -21.92
CA ALA A 708 -7.77 -10.14 -20.47
C ALA A 708 -9.21 -9.78 -20.04
N LEU A 709 -9.97 -9.08 -20.89
CA LEU A 709 -11.41 -8.82 -20.68
C LEU A 709 -12.28 -10.09 -20.70
N LEU A 710 -11.75 -11.23 -21.17
CA LEU A 710 -12.44 -12.51 -21.23
C LEU A 710 -11.97 -13.51 -20.15
N ALA A 711 -11.18 -13.04 -19.19
CA ALA A 711 -10.71 -13.88 -18.09
C ALA A 711 -11.85 -14.26 -17.14
N ASP A 712 -12.00 -15.56 -16.89
CA ASP A 712 -12.80 -16.12 -15.81
C ASP A 712 -11.96 -16.11 -14.53
N GLN A 713 -12.24 -15.11 -13.67
CA GLN A 713 -11.68 -14.96 -12.32
C GLN A 713 -12.76 -15.18 -11.23
N GLY A 714 -13.99 -15.52 -11.61
CA GLY A 714 -15.18 -15.50 -10.75
C GLY A 714 -15.86 -14.12 -10.64
N ASP A 715 -17.02 -14.09 -9.97
CA ASP A 715 -17.84 -12.88 -9.76
C ASP A 715 -17.46 -12.09 -8.49
N VAL A 716 -16.42 -12.50 -7.76
CA VAL A 716 -15.97 -11.90 -6.48
C VAL A 716 -14.45 -11.79 -6.48
N PHE A 717 -13.93 -10.64 -6.06
CA PHE A 717 -12.51 -10.44 -5.76
C PHE A 717 -12.38 -10.00 -4.30
N ASN A 718 -11.50 -10.68 -3.57
CA ASN A 718 -11.09 -10.28 -2.22
C ASN A 718 -9.56 -10.10 -2.20
N PRO A 719 -9.06 -9.08 -1.49
CA PRO A 719 -7.66 -9.01 -1.07
C PRO A 719 -7.15 -10.34 -0.50
N GLN A 720 -5.88 -10.64 -0.76
CA GLN A 720 -5.20 -11.87 -0.33
C GLN A 720 -5.92 -13.21 -0.68
N GLN A 721 -6.86 -13.23 -1.64
CA GLN A 721 -7.56 -14.44 -2.09
C GLN A 721 -7.44 -14.65 -3.61
N GLN A 722 -6.75 -15.72 -4.03
CA GLN A 722 -6.48 -15.98 -5.45
C GLN A 722 -6.97 -17.35 -5.95
N PHE A 723 -7.32 -17.40 -7.24
CA PHE A 723 -7.82 -18.58 -7.93
C PHE A 723 -7.18 -18.72 -9.33
N PRO A 724 -7.13 -19.93 -9.93
CA PRO A 724 -6.52 -20.14 -11.24
C PRO A 724 -7.38 -19.50 -12.32
N VAL A 725 -6.78 -18.55 -13.04
CA VAL A 725 -7.46 -17.81 -14.10
C VAL A 725 -7.67 -18.70 -15.32
N ARG A 726 -8.81 -18.54 -16.01
CA ARG A 726 -9.10 -19.27 -17.26
C ARG A 726 -9.58 -18.33 -18.35
N TRP A 727 -9.38 -18.74 -19.60
CA TRP A 727 -9.85 -17.99 -20.77
C TRP A 727 -10.73 -18.88 -21.65
N PRO A 728 -11.85 -18.37 -22.21
CA PRO A 728 -12.74 -19.12 -23.07
C PRO A 728 -12.08 -19.39 -24.43
N ALA A 729 -12.51 -20.47 -25.10
CA ALA A 729 -12.04 -20.82 -26.42
C ALA A 729 -12.65 -19.89 -27.51
N GLU A 730 -12.22 -18.64 -27.53
CA GLU A 730 -12.62 -17.58 -28.46
C GLU A 730 -11.49 -17.17 -29.42
N PRO A 731 -11.81 -16.67 -30.64
CA PRO A 731 -10.80 -16.28 -31.62
C PRO A 731 -9.83 -15.18 -31.16
N VAL A 732 -10.24 -14.27 -30.27
CA VAL A 732 -9.35 -13.20 -29.76
C VAL A 732 -8.29 -13.75 -28.79
N VAL A 733 -8.66 -14.70 -27.92
CA VAL A 733 -7.70 -15.42 -27.06
C VAL A 733 -6.67 -16.19 -27.90
N ALA A 734 -7.12 -16.79 -29.02
CA ALA A 734 -6.22 -17.44 -29.97
C ALA A 734 -5.32 -16.44 -30.74
N ARG A 735 -5.73 -15.16 -30.89
CA ARG A 735 -4.85 -14.10 -31.43
C ARG A 735 -3.85 -13.62 -30.39
N ALA A 736 -4.23 -13.44 -29.12
CA ALA A 736 -3.30 -13.04 -28.06
C ALA A 736 -2.08 -13.99 -27.98
N TYR A 737 -2.30 -15.31 -27.97
CA TYR A 737 -1.20 -16.28 -28.04
C TYR A 737 -0.41 -16.24 -29.36
N LEU A 738 -1.06 -15.92 -30.49
CA LEU A 738 -0.39 -15.83 -31.79
C LEU A 738 0.51 -14.59 -31.87
N ASP A 739 0.05 -13.45 -31.36
CA ASP A 739 0.79 -12.20 -31.28
C ASP A 739 2.03 -12.35 -30.37
N GLN A 740 1.89 -13.05 -29.23
CA GLN A 740 3.03 -13.41 -28.36
C GLN A 740 4.03 -14.35 -29.05
N LEU A 741 3.55 -15.32 -29.83
CA LEU A 741 4.40 -16.23 -30.62
C LEU A 741 5.02 -15.55 -31.84
N GLU A 742 4.45 -14.45 -32.35
CA GLU A 742 5.08 -13.58 -33.35
C GLU A 742 6.18 -12.74 -32.71
N ARG A 743 5.93 -12.10 -31.55
CA ARG A 743 6.91 -11.28 -30.82
C ARG A 743 8.17 -12.07 -30.42
N SER A 744 8.05 -13.38 -30.23
CA SER A 744 9.16 -14.31 -29.93
C SER A 744 9.70 -15.06 -31.17
N GLU A 745 9.43 -14.56 -32.39
CA GLU A 745 9.81 -15.14 -33.70
C GLU A 745 9.48 -16.64 -33.84
N SER A 746 8.51 -17.12 -33.08
CA SER A 746 8.25 -18.52 -32.79
C SER A 746 7.17 -19.14 -33.68
N VAL A 747 6.66 -18.40 -34.67
CA VAL A 747 5.71 -18.87 -35.70
C VAL A 747 6.17 -18.42 -37.09
N SER A 748 6.17 -19.34 -38.06
CA SER A 748 6.54 -19.02 -39.44
C SER A 748 5.41 -18.31 -40.18
N ASP A 749 5.74 -17.36 -41.07
CA ASP A 749 4.77 -16.54 -41.82
C ASP A 749 3.63 -17.34 -42.47
N ASP A 750 3.95 -18.46 -43.14
CA ASP A 750 2.95 -19.35 -43.75
C ASP A 750 1.91 -19.85 -42.73
N LEU A 751 2.37 -20.28 -41.54
CA LEU A 751 1.51 -20.81 -40.48
C LEU A 751 0.71 -19.68 -39.80
N ARG A 752 1.35 -18.52 -39.59
CA ARG A 752 0.69 -17.30 -39.09
C ARG A 752 -0.45 -16.88 -40.01
N ALA A 753 -0.20 -16.74 -41.32
CA ALA A 753 -1.21 -16.36 -42.29
C ALA A 753 -2.38 -17.36 -42.35
N ASP A 754 -2.08 -18.67 -42.27
CA ASP A 754 -3.10 -19.72 -42.30
C ASP A 754 -3.92 -19.78 -41.01
N LEU A 755 -3.32 -19.39 -39.86
CA LEU A 755 -3.98 -19.18 -38.57
C LEU A 755 -4.87 -17.93 -38.56
N VAL A 756 -4.34 -16.75 -38.90
CA VAL A 756 -5.10 -15.48 -38.96
C VAL A 756 -6.35 -15.66 -39.82
N THR A 757 -6.19 -16.16 -41.05
CA THR A 757 -7.32 -16.44 -41.96
C THR A 757 -8.36 -17.37 -41.32
N ALA A 758 -7.92 -18.40 -40.58
CA ALA A 758 -8.82 -19.33 -39.92
C ALA A 758 -9.54 -18.72 -38.71
N LEU A 759 -8.92 -17.77 -38.02
CA LEU A 759 -9.49 -17.04 -36.88
C LEU A 759 -10.45 -15.94 -37.35
N ASP A 760 -10.19 -15.30 -38.49
CA ASP A 760 -11.12 -14.38 -39.17
C ASP A 760 -12.40 -15.10 -39.59
N ASP A 761 -12.25 -16.22 -40.33
CA ASP A 761 -13.35 -17.11 -40.70
C ASP A 761 -14.13 -17.59 -39.45
N SER A 762 -13.43 -17.87 -38.35
CA SER A 762 -14.05 -18.39 -37.12
C SER A 762 -14.85 -17.35 -36.36
N ALA A 763 -14.34 -16.11 -36.24
CA ALA A 763 -15.05 -15.02 -35.57
C ALA A 763 -16.38 -14.76 -36.26
N ALA A 764 -16.36 -14.52 -37.58
CA ALA A 764 -17.57 -14.27 -38.37
C ALA A 764 -18.56 -15.45 -38.36
N LYS A 765 -18.09 -16.71 -38.23
CA LYS A 765 -18.98 -17.88 -38.13
C LYS A 765 -19.57 -18.07 -36.72
N LEU A 766 -18.85 -17.70 -35.67
CA LEU A 766 -19.36 -17.76 -34.30
C LEU A 766 -20.36 -16.64 -34.01
N GLU A 767 -20.11 -15.44 -34.52
CA GLU A 767 -21.05 -14.29 -34.45
C GLU A 767 -22.38 -14.59 -35.18
N ASP A 768 -22.33 -15.21 -36.37
CA ASP A 768 -23.49 -15.75 -37.09
C ASP A 768 -24.26 -16.85 -36.32
N GLY A 769 -23.70 -17.39 -35.23
CA GLY A 769 -24.16 -18.64 -34.59
C GLY A 769 -24.05 -19.88 -35.49
N ALA A 770 -23.23 -19.80 -36.54
CA ALA A 770 -23.14 -20.78 -37.61
C ALA A 770 -22.13 -21.91 -37.32
N ARG A 771 -22.35 -23.06 -37.96
CA ARG A 771 -21.48 -24.24 -37.86
C ARG A 771 -20.77 -24.48 -39.18
N ASP A 772 -19.44 -24.62 -39.14
CA ASP A 772 -18.64 -25.03 -40.29
C ASP A 772 -17.70 -26.20 -39.92
N LYS A 773 -18.05 -27.38 -40.43
CA LYS A 773 -17.29 -28.63 -40.23
C LYS A 773 -15.96 -28.67 -40.99
N LYS A 774 -15.81 -27.88 -42.06
CA LYS A 774 -14.55 -27.74 -42.81
C LYS A 774 -13.60 -26.83 -42.06
N LEU A 775 -14.09 -25.71 -41.52
CA LEU A 775 -13.31 -24.80 -40.67
C LEU A 775 -12.91 -25.48 -39.35
N SER A 776 -13.83 -26.18 -38.70
CA SER A 776 -13.57 -27.07 -37.56
C SER A 776 -12.45 -28.10 -37.84
N ALA A 777 -12.38 -28.63 -39.07
CA ALA A 777 -11.30 -29.52 -39.48
C ALA A 777 -9.98 -28.77 -39.77
N LYS A 778 -10.02 -27.57 -40.35
CA LYS A 778 -8.84 -26.72 -40.58
C LYS A 778 -8.16 -26.37 -39.25
N LEU A 779 -8.92 -25.82 -38.29
CA LEU A 779 -8.44 -25.46 -36.95
C LEU A 779 -7.77 -26.64 -36.22
N LYS A 780 -8.37 -27.84 -36.28
CA LYS A 780 -7.79 -29.08 -35.71
C LYS A 780 -6.55 -29.59 -36.44
N SER A 781 -6.31 -29.14 -37.67
CA SER A 781 -5.03 -29.35 -38.37
C SER A 781 -3.99 -28.31 -37.95
N LEU A 782 -4.39 -27.04 -37.83
CA LEU A 782 -3.53 -25.93 -37.43
C LEU A 782 -3.02 -26.08 -35.99
N ALA A 783 -3.87 -26.49 -35.03
CA ALA A 783 -3.46 -26.84 -33.67
C ALA A 783 -2.31 -27.87 -33.64
N LYS A 784 -2.36 -28.87 -34.52
CA LYS A 784 -1.31 -29.89 -34.70
C LYS A 784 -0.09 -29.41 -35.51
N SER A 785 -0.13 -28.20 -36.06
CA SER A 785 1.03 -27.54 -36.66
C SER A 785 1.70 -26.62 -35.64
N VAL A 786 0.93 -25.90 -34.82
CA VAL A 786 1.44 -25.09 -33.69
C VAL A 786 2.28 -25.95 -32.74
N GLN A 787 1.80 -27.15 -32.38
CA GLN A 787 2.49 -28.12 -31.51
C GLN A 787 3.75 -28.81 -32.13
N LYS A 788 4.28 -28.32 -33.25
CA LYS A 788 5.50 -28.88 -33.89
C LYS A 788 6.69 -27.93 -33.89
N GLY A 789 6.55 -26.77 -33.25
CA GLY A 789 7.69 -25.87 -33.02
C GLY A 789 8.63 -26.41 -31.95
N GLY A 790 9.55 -25.54 -31.55
CA GLY A 790 10.30 -25.63 -30.30
C GLY A 790 10.48 -24.22 -29.73
N GLY A 791 11.00 -24.12 -28.53
CA GLY A 791 11.24 -22.85 -27.85
C GLY A 791 11.68 -23.08 -26.41
N ASP A 792 11.65 -22.03 -25.61
CA ASP A 792 11.71 -22.11 -24.14
C ASP A 792 10.38 -22.64 -23.55
N ALA A 793 10.35 -22.80 -22.22
CA ALA A 793 9.17 -23.31 -21.51
C ALA A 793 7.93 -22.40 -21.68
N VAL A 794 8.12 -21.07 -21.75
CA VAL A 794 7.04 -20.09 -21.93
C VAL A 794 6.44 -20.22 -23.34
N THR A 795 7.30 -20.34 -24.35
CA THR A 795 6.94 -20.55 -25.75
C THR A 795 6.16 -21.85 -25.93
N GLU A 796 6.62 -22.96 -25.35
CA GLU A 796 5.90 -24.24 -25.43
C GLU A 796 4.57 -24.21 -24.64
N LYS A 797 4.49 -23.53 -23.50
CA LYS A 797 3.23 -23.26 -22.77
C LYS A 797 2.24 -22.49 -23.66
N ARG A 798 2.69 -21.42 -24.33
CA ARG A 798 1.88 -20.63 -25.29
C ARG A 798 1.44 -21.45 -26.51
N ARG A 799 2.32 -22.28 -27.08
CA ARG A 799 1.95 -23.22 -28.17
C ARG A 799 0.87 -24.21 -27.75
N ALA A 800 0.99 -24.78 -26.56
CA ALA A 800 0.02 -25.74 -26.02
C ALA A 800 -1.36 -25.08 -25.82
N ALA A 801 -1.39 -23.92 -25.17
CA ALA A 801 -2.61 -23.16 -24.91
C ALA A 801 -3.29 -22.65 -26.20
N LEU A 802 -2.52 -22.19 -27.19
CA LEU A 802 -3.05 -21.84 -28.52
C LEU A 802 -3.68 -23.07 -29.21
N ALA A 803 -3.01 -24.22 -29.17
CA ALA A 803 -3.52 -25.45 -29.78
C ALA A 803 -4.80 -25.97 -29.10
N GLU A 804 -4.93 -25.81 -27.78
CA GLU A 804 -6.15 -26.11 -27.03
C GLU A 804 -7.28 -25.13 -27.38
N THR A 805 -7.00 -23.82 -27.37
CA THR A 805 -7.95 -22.76 -27.76
C THR A 805 -8.52 -23.00 -29.16
N LEU A 806 -7.66 -23.28 -30.15
CA LEU A 806 -8.05 -23.68 -31.50
C LEU A 806 -8.91 -24.96 -31.53
N GLY A 807 -8.62 -25.92 -30.64
CA GLY A 807 -9.41 -27.14 -30.44
C GLY A 807 -10.83 -26.87 -29.92
N GLY A 808 -10.97 -25.92 -28.98
CA GLY A 808 -12.24 -25.47 -28.40
C GLY A 808 -13.10 -24.67 -29.39
N ILE A 809 -12.52 -23.70 -30.11
CA ILE A 809 -13.18 -22.99 -31.23
C ILE A 809 -13.71 -24.03 -32.25
N ALA A 810 -12.87 -25.01 -32.60
CA ALA A 810 -13.25 -26.09 -33.50
C ALA A 810 -14.30 -27.05 -32.92
N ALA A 811 -14.53 -27.11 -31.61
CA ALA A 811 -15.63 -27.87 -31.03
C ALA A 811 -16.96 -27.11 -31.14
N ARG A 812 -16.96 -25.79 -30.95
CA ARG A 812 -18.13 -24.91 -31.06
C ARG A 812 -18.70 -24.87 -32.49
N LEU A 813 -17.84 -24.83 -33.51
CA LEU A 813 -18.20 -24.79 -34.93
C LEU A 813 -18.76 -26.11 -35.54
N ARG A 814 -19.04 -27.16 -34.74
CA ARG A 814 -19.18 -28.56 -35.23
C ARG A 814 -20.59 -29.00 -35.66
#